data_AF-G4YUE3-F1
#
_entry.id   AF-G4YUE3-F1
#
_cell.length_a   1.000
_cell.length_b   1.000
_cell.length_c   1.000
_cell.angle_alpha   90.00
_cell.angle_beta   90.00
_cell.angle_gamma   90.00
#
_symmetry.space_group_name_H-M   'P 1'
#
loop_
_entity.id
_entity.type
_entity.pdbx_description
1 polymer ?
#
loop_
_entity_poly.entity_id
_entity_poly.type
_entity_poly.pdbx_seq_one_letter_code
_entity_poly.pdbx_strand_id
1 'polypeptide(L)'
;MSEDKSDAVVAVAAATTIVAEAPAAPPAAGSQRKFGPKWEIKYAVAVTERDALTQLPTKAVCLLCQAFEREEIVGAKRKKTNRVRTFTEPWRPDNMKRHMEQQHPQRWEEYQNLGDGEKRAYFSSGRAAREDLMMPVASGDVAVAPMVSDPNPSVEAHAAAAQSRTYLIDRDIVEELIAGVLFQTTNNEYRNAWNVPVMFSLLEGADAGSGEIDMNESRYVARVDSLLKFNMCLKYVGMGIALNQVVPLFQKTAEETGMDKSLGGSSFTEQQLACLCRVACAVNLQTLKDSLRAVWAFAIAIEKGKNAGSPYLDVHVRFERNGQLHDFHLVSVPVREDSSQIIAHQCDAIIKCFDVVAPGWRTQLIGVSTSEPLAKMPSSARALMGSLSRECVAPFYSEWEVVQQLERTIQETFDGLCNERFVAALTVLTGHFRRQRALIREMNGEMCPKFEEGRWRSIAKVLKWFAEHRARLTKFVQDAQLPGAPGKEWWVTILAASSVVDRVNVALNSLCEPATALSFSRRECLGKLVTDVALMSGALGPLSAPQRLSMAQSNNFEVGDFALSREATFSFLKEQGSFAIEAVDELEENFSTCCQAAVETTAIFVLSLISKVHQMAPHCSQNGSLTSNSSASLPPFLPATLCKSRSQDFVVQLQIQSVRLQQHFSADQIEQIEDQHRVLRTAYRLDESVSQQISVLSKASSFREAWSDGRFGGNDCRLLRKFCGAIACAATDPIVVKSSTEFSLINWRRSPFGLSLVDFLLEAALHARQYSDLSRLRE
;
A
#
# COMPACT_ATOMS: atom_id res chain seq x y z
N MET A 1 80.76 12.17 -7.80
CA MET A 1 81.27 13.27 -8.63
C MET A 1 80.25 13.53 -9.73
N SER A 2 79.52 14.64 -9.78
CA SER A 2 79.34 15.67 -8.75
C SER A 2 77.93 16.26 -8.87
N GLU A 3 77.44 16.66 -7.70
CA GLU A 3 76.25 17.44 -7.35
C GLU A 3 75.81 18.55 -8.32
N ASP A 4 74.50 18.83 -8.33
CA ASP A 4 74.01 20.11 -7.81
C ASP A 4 72.63 19.95 -7.10
N LYS A 5 72.22 20.95 -6.30
CA LYS A 5 71.23 20.82 -5.21
C LYS A 5 69.88 21.53 -5.44
N SER A 6 68.95 21.17 -4.56
CA SER A 6 67.62 21.76 -4.34
C SER A 6 67.67 23.17 -3.73
N ASP A 7 66.55 23.92 -3.80
CA ASP A 7 65.78 24.27 -2.59
C ASP A 7 64.42 24.93 -2.88
N ALA A 8 63.54 24.95 -1.87
CA ALA A 8 62.14 25.37 -1.94
C ALA A 8 61.87 26.65 -1.13
N VAL A 9 60.80 27.41 -1.48
CA VAL A 9 60.33 28.55 -0.67
C VAL A 9 58.80 28.56 -0.52
N VAL A 10 58.37 28.97 0.68
CA VAL A 10 57.01 28.94 1.23
C VAL A 10 56.23 30.23 0.90
N ALA A 11 54.90 30.17 0.88
CA ALA A 11 54.00 31.32 0.69
C ALA A 11 53.40 31.85 2.01
N VAL A 12 53.49 33.17 2.27
CA VAL A 12 52.65 33.94 3.22
C VAL A 12 52.39 35.35 2.65
N ALA A 13 51.27 35.96 3.05
CA ALA A 13 50.64 37.13 2.42
C ALA A 13 51.19 38.53 2.77
N ALA A 14 50.79 39.54 1.97
CA ALA A 14 50.65 40.94 2.37
C ALA A 14 49.58 41.66 1.51
N ALA A 15 48.90 42.67 2.07
CA ALA A 15 47.92 43.52 1.38
C ALA A 15 48.52 44.92 1.06
N THR A 16 47.88 45.72 0.20
CA THR A 16 47.59 47.17 0.40
C THR A 16 46.73 47.76 -0.74
N THR A 17 45.93 48.76 -0.39
CA THR A 17 44.84 49.47 -1.10
C THR A 17 45.29 50.59 -2.05
N ILE A 18 44.52 50.88 -3.13
CA ILE A 18 44.45 52.22 -3.78
C ILE A 18 42.98 52.59 -4.12
N VAL A 19 42.63 53.88 -3.96
CA VAL A 19 41.29 54.52 -3.89
C VAL A 19 41.46 55.98 -4.36
N ALA A 20 40.56 56.69 -5.09
CA ALA A 20 39.20 56.46 -5.63
C ALA A 20 38.98 57.30 -6.91
N GLU A 21 37.82 57.19 -7.58
CA GLU A 21 36.96 58.38 -7.79
C GLU A 21 35.47 58.03 -8.04
N ALA A 22 34.59 58.98 -7.73
CA ALA A 22 33.11 58.93 -7.74
C ALA A 22 32.57 60.10 -8.61
N PRO A 23 31.25 60.34 -8.86
CA PRO A 23 30.07 59.77 -8.17
C PRO A 23 28.85 59.39 -9.07
N ALA A 24 27.93 58.61 -8.49
CA ALA A 24 26.48 58.81 -8.67
C ALA A 24 25.75 58.22 -7.46
N ALA A 25 24.98 59.04 -6.73
CA ALA A 25 24.30 58.57 -5.52
C ALA A 25 23.11 57.66 -5.88
N PRO A 26 23.07 56.38 -5.45
CA PRO A 26 21.86 55.57 -5.58
C PRO A 26 20.77 56.10 -4.63
N PRO A 27 19.48 55.97 -4.98
CA PRO A 27 18.39 56.41 -4.12
C PRO A 27 18.44 55.69 -2.77
N ALA A 28 18.15 56.41 -1.68
CA ALA A 28 18.27 55.93 -0.32
C ALA A 28 17.65 54.53 -0.15
N ALA A 29 18.46 53.59 0.34
CA ALA A 29 18.08 52.18 0.51
C ALA A 29 16.90 52.05 1.49
N GLY A 30 15.69 52.00 0.95
CA GLY A 30 14.47 51.76 1.69
C GLY A 30 14.49 50.35 2.27
N SER A 31 14.92 50.23 3.53
CA SER A 31 14.97 49.00 4.32
C SER A 31 13.87 48.00 3.93
N GLN A 32 14.26 46.86 3.32
CA GLN A 32 13.38 45.72 3.11
C GLN A 32 12.97 45.17 4.48
N ARG A 33 11.84 45.68 5.00
CA ARG A 33 11.27 45.23 6.26
C ARG A 33 10.88 43.75 6.11
N LYS A 34 11.60 42.88 6.81
CA LYS A 34 11.23 41.47 6.97
C LYS A 34 9.90 41.38 7.71
N PHE A 35 9.07 40.39 7.37
CA PHE A 35 7.78 40.17 8.03
C PHE A 35 7.99 39.80 9.50
N GLY A 36 7.50 40.63 10.42
CA GLY A 36 7.70 40.43 11.87
C GLY A 36 6.73 39.38 12.45
N PRO A 37 7.18 38.41 13.27
CA PRO A 37 6.28 37.38 13.85
C PRO A 37 5.10 37.96 14.64
N LYS A 38 5.31 39.10 15.31
CA LYS A 38 4.25 39.80 16.07
C LYS A 38 3.18 40.47 15.17
N TRP A 39 3.38 40.51 13.85
CA TRP A 39 2.45 41.18 12.91
C TRP A 39 1.20 40.35 12.63
N GLU A 40 1.26 39.03 12.78
CA GLU A 40 0.11 38.14 12.57
C GLU A 40 -1.03 38.50 13.53
N ILE A 41 -0.71 38.61 14.82
CA ILE A 41 -1.62 39.08 15.87
C ILE A 41 -1.85 40.60 15.77
N LYS A 42 -0.81 41.42 15.59
CA LYS A 42 -0.95 42.88 15.62
C LYS A 42 -1.81 43.45 14.47
N TYR A 43 -1.85 42.78 13.32
CA TYR A 43 -2.56 43.25 12.12
C TYR A 43 -3.62 42.28 11.60
N ALA A 44 -4.03 41.26 12.36
CA ALA A 44 -5.02 40.25 11.94
C ALA A 44 -4.71 39.63 10.56
N VAL A 45 -3.48 39.15 10.38
CA VAL A 45 -3.02 38.51 9.14
C VAL A 45 -2.41 37.13 9.42
N ALA A 46 -2.54 36.19 8.48
CA ALA A 46 -1.91 34.87 8.56
C ALA A 46 -1.03 34.61 7.33
N VAL A 47 0.17 34.06 7.55
CA VAL A 47 1.06 33.62 6.46
C VAL A 47 0.54 32.32 5.86
N THR A 48 0.19 32.34 4.57
CA THR A 48 -0.36 31.16 3.86
C THR A 48 0.66 30.42 3.01
N GLU A 49 1.72 31.10 2.57
CA GLU A 49 2.80 30.52 1.76
C GLU A 49 4.16 30.96 2.31
N ARG A 50 5.11 30.02 2.33
CA ARG A 50 6.51 30.20 2.73
C ARG A 50 7.42 29.66 1.64
N ASP A 51 8.59 30.25 1.49
CA ASP A 51 9.61 29.74 0.59
C ASP A 51 10.14 28.37 1.06
N ALA A 52 10.25 27.42 0.13
CA ALA A 52 10.50 26.02 0.45
C ALA A 52 11.93 25.76 0.98
N LEU A 53 12.89 26.62 0.66
CA LEU A 53 14.30 26.48 1.05
C LEU A 53 14.65 27.35 2.27
N THR A 54 14.09 28.57 2.35
CA THR A 54 14.44 29.56 3.39
C THR A 54 13.40 29.71 4.49
N GLN A 55 12.20 29.10 4.37
CA GLN A 55 11.09 29.17 5.32
C GLN A 55 10.53 30.59 5.59
N LEU A 56 11.00 31.58 4.85
CA LEU A 56 10.54 32.97 4.96
C LEU A 56 9.11 33.12 4.40
N PRO A 57 8.25 33.95 5.03
CA PRO A 57 6.93 34.27 4.50
C PRO A 57 7.02 34.89 3.11
N THR A 58 6.29 34.35 2.13
CA THR A 58 6.15 34.93 0.79
C THR A 58 4.80 35.62 0.61
N LYS A 59 3.76 35.19 1.34
CA LYS A 59 2.39 35.68 1.21
C LYS A 59 1.62 35.58 2.53
N ALA A 60 0.90 36.66 2.87
CA ALA A 60 -0.01 36.71 4.01
C ALA A 60 -1.42 37.16 3.59
N VAL A 61 -2.45 36.73 4.30
CA VAL A 61 -3.86 37.05 4.01
C VAL A 61 -4.51 37.77 5.18
N CYS A 62 -5.48 38.63 4.88
CA CYS A 62 -6.33 39.31 5.87
C CYS A 62 -7.31 38.31 6.50
N LEU A 63 -7.20 38.08 7.82
CA LEU A 63 -8.09 37.17 8.55
C LEU A 63 -9.52 37.71 8.66
N LEU A 64 -9.69 39.04 8.77
CA LEU A 64 -11.00 39.69 8.79
C LEU A 64 -11.76 39.47 7.46
N CYS A 65 -11.07 39.58 6.30
CA CYS A 65 -11.61 39.23 4.98
C CYS A 65 -11.90 37.74 4.79
N GLN A 66 -11.27 36.86 5.58
CA GLN A 66 -11.42 35.41 5.48
C GLN A 66 -12.53 34.87 6.39
N ALA A 67 -12.71 35.48 7.56
CA ALA A 67 -13.73 35.11 8.54
C ALA A 67 -15.08 35.82 8.30
N PHE A 68 -15.07 37.04 7.77
CA PHE A 68 -16.25 37.90 7.71
C PHE A 68 -16.44 38.54 6.33
N GLU A 69 -17.69 38.85 5.98
CA GLU A 69 -17.97 39.70 4.82
C GLU A 69 -17.54 41.15 5.09
N ARG A 70 -17.23 41.92 4.03
CA ARG A 70 -16.79 43.32 4.19
C ARG A 70 -17.97 44.18 4.63
N GLU A 71 -17.73 45.02 5.62
CA GLU A 71 -18.73 45.94 6.16
C GLU A 71 -19.17 46.97 5.10
N GLU A 72 -20.48 47.22 4.98
CA GLU A 72 -21.00 48.16 4.01
C GLU A 72 -20.74 49.61 4.44
N ILE A 73 -20.01 50.35 3.60
CA ILE A 73 -19.84 51.79 3.76
C ILE A 73 -21.15 52.46 3.31
N VAL A 74 -21.82 53.14 4.24
CA VAL A 74 -23.07 53.86 4.03
C VAL A 74 -22.98 54.76 2.79
N GLY A 75 -23.75 54.44 1.74
CA GLY A 75 -23.87 55.23 0.51
C GLY A 75 -23.35 54.61 -0.80
N ALA A 76 -22.79 53.39 -0.80
CA ALA A 76 -22.23 52.77 -2.01
C ALA A 76 -23.26 52.08 -2.94
N LYS A 77 -23.44 52.58 -4.17
CA LYS A 77 -24.48 52.11 -5.13
C LYS A 77 -24.17 50.81 -5.93
N ARG A 78 -23.23 49.96 -5.52
CA ARG A 78 -22.97 48.63 -6.16
C ARG A 78 -22.45 47.59 -5.16
N LYS A 79 -23.04 46.39 -5.17
CA LYS A 79 -22.59 45.22 -4.41
C LYS A 79 -21.20 44.78 -4.91
N LYS A 80 -20.19 44.69 -4.03
CA LYS A 80 -18.80 44.36 -4.39
C LYS A 80 -18.52 42.86 -4.30
N THR A 81 -17.61 42.37 -5.14
CA THR A 81 -17.18 40.96 -5.17
C THR A 81 -16.32 40.60 -3.96
N ASN A 82 -16.67 39.50 -3.29
CA ASN A 82 -16.09 39.10 -2.01
C ASN A 82 -14.74 38.35 -2.19
N ARG A 83 -13.68 39.07 -2.58
CA ARG A 83 -12.33 38.51 -2.76
C ARG A 83 -11.44 38.82 -1.56
N VAL A 84 -10.91 37.79 -0.91
CA VAL A 84 -9.98 37.90 0.24
C VAL A 84 -8.73 38.70 -0.16
N ARG A 85 -8.29 39.64 0.69
CA ARG A 85 -7.10 40.46 0.42
C ARG A 85 -5.82 39.72 0.82
N THR A 86 -4.87 39.68 -0.11
CA THR A 86 -3.52 39.13 0.09
C THR A 86 -2.48 40.24 0.11
N PHE A 87 -1.40 40.04 0.86
CA PHE A 87 -0.22 40.88 0.97
C PHE A 87 1.03 40.06 0.65
N THR A 88 1.98 40.68 -0.06
CA THR A 88 3.26 40.09 -0.46
C THR A 88 4.38 41.11 -0.21
N GLU A 89 5.63 40.71 -0.40
CA GLU A 89 6.76 41.63 -0.38
C GLU A 89 6.63 42.72 -1.47
N PRO A 90 7.04 44.00 -1.24
CA PRO A 90 7.61 44.59 -0.03
C PRO A 90 6.60 44.71 1.12
N TRP A 91 6.94 44.16 2.29
CA TRP A 91 6.05 44.14 3.44
C TRP A 91 5.86 45.54 4.05
N ARG A 92 4.65 46.09 3.87
CA ARG A 92 4.24 47.42 4.36
C ARG A 92 3.14 47.28 5.43
N PRO A 93 3.47 47.35 6.73
CA PRO A 93 2.47 47.34 7.82
C PRO A 93 1.41 48.43 7.65
N ASP A 94 1.80 49.56 7.08
CA ASP A 94 0.94 50.72 6.81
C ASP A 94 -0.20 50.37 5.83
N ASN A 95 0.07 49.48 4.86
CA ASN A 95 -0.96 48.94 3.95
C ASN A 95 -1.88 47.92 4.61
N MET A 96 -1.37 47.14 5.57
CA MET A 96 -2.17 46.16 6.32
C MET A 96 -3.13 46.90 7.25
N LYS A 97 -2.63 47.85 8.05
CA LYS A 97 -3.42 48.70 8.94
C LYS A 97 -4.50 49.47 8.18
N ARG A 98 -4.12 50.20 7.12
CA ARG A 98 -5.05 50.96 6.27
C ARG A 98 -6.13 50.08 5.62
N HIS A 99 -5.82 48.82 5.28
CA HIS A 99 -6.81 47.91 4.74
C HIS A 99 -7.88 47.54 5.78
N MET A 100 -7.50 47.27 7.03
CA MET A 100 -8.46 46.95 8.09
C MET A 100 -9.34 48.16 8.40
N GLU A 101 -8.73 49.34 8.59
CA GLU A 101 -9.44 50.60 8.87
C GLU A 101 -10.44 50.99 7.76
N GLN A 102 -10.16 50.64 6.50
CA GLN A 102 -11.01 51.01 5.37
C GLN A 102 -12.05 49.95 4.98
N GLN A 103 -11.90 48.68 5.36
CA GLN A 103 -12.74 47.57 4.89
C GLN A 103 -13.42 46.76 6.00
N HIS A 104 -12.98 46.93 7.25
CA HIS A 104 -13.51 46.29 8.45
C HIS A 104 -13.50 47.25 9.66
N PRO A 105 -13.93 48.53 9.53
CA PRO A 105 -13.75 49.54 10.59
C PRO A 105 -14.28 49.12 11.96
N GLN A 106 -15.47 48.52 12.05
CA GLN A 106 -16.08 48.14 13.33
C GLN A 106 -15.34 46.95 13.97
N ARG A 107 -15.18 45.85 13.23
CA ARG A 107 -14.47 44.66 13.73
C ARG A 107 -12.98 44.90 13.98
N TRP A 108 -12.39 45.89 13.32
CA TRP A 108 -11.00 46.30 13.58
C TRP A 108 -10.86 47.07 14.88
N GLU A 109 -11.83 47.93 15.23
CA GLU A 109 -11.90 48.60 16.53
C GLU A 109 -12.13 47.58 17.66
N GLU A 110 -13.10 46.68 17.51
CA GLU A 110 -13.30 45.54 18.42
C GLU A 110 -12.01 44.72 18.60
N TYR A 111 -11.38 44.31 17.49
CA TYR A 111 -10.16 43.51 17.52
C TYR A 111 -9.01 44.26 18.18
N GLN A 112 -8.87 45.57 18.02
CA GLN A 112 -7.79 46.33 18.66
C GLN A 112 -7.87 46.30 20.19
N ASN A 113 -9.09 46.38 20.74
CA ASN A 113 -9.36 46.46 22.18
C ASN A 113 -9.13 45.14 22.95
N LEU A 114 -8.98 44.01 22.25
CA LEU A 114 -8.75 42.69 22.86
C LEU A 114 -7.30 42.45 23.32
N GLY A 115 -7.10 41.59 24.31
CA GLY A 115 -5.76 41.12 24.72
C GLY A 115 -5.12 40.16 23.72
N ASP A 116 -3.79 40.00 23.74
CA ASP A 116 -3.05 39.10 22.84
C ASP A 116 -3.41 37.60 22.98
N GLY A 117 -4.08 37.21 24.06
CA GLY A 117 -4.69 35.88 24.22
C GLY A 117 -6.03 35.76 23.49
N GLU A 118 -6.91 36.73 23.69
CA GLU A 118 -8.26 36.79 23.10
C GLU A 118 -8.20 37.00 21.58
N LYS A 119 -7.25 37.83 21.10
CA LYS A 119 -6.94 38.02 19.67
C LYS A 119 -6.60 36.72 18.93
N ARG A 120 -6.10 35.69 19.63
CA ARG A 120 -5.84 34.35 19.06
C ARG A 120 -7.11 33.48 19.00
N ALA A 121 -8.09 33.73 19.86
CA ALA A 121 -9.38 33.03 19.87
C ALA A 121 -10.46 33.74 19.01
N TYR A 122 -10.32 35.04 18.74
CA TYR A 122 -11.33 35.88 18.07
C TYR A 122 -11.83 35.31 16.72
N PHE A 123 -10.96 34.67 15.94
CA PHE A 123 -11.31 34.07 14.65
C PHE A 123 -11.82 32.62 14.75
N SER A 124 -11.77 31.99 15.92
CA SER A 124 -12.20 30.60 16.13
C SER A 124 -13.72 30.44 16.11
N SER A 125 -14.46 31.39 16.68
CA SER A 125 -15.93 31.36 16.75
C SER A 125 -16.62 31.70 15.43
N GLY A 126 -15.93 32.40 14.51
CA GLY A 126 -16.50 32.90 13.25
C GLY A 126 -16.88 31.82 12.22
N ARG A 127 -16.53 30.55 12.44
CA ARG A 127 -16.89 29.43 11.54
C ARG A 127 -18.28 28.85 11.77
N ALA A 128 -18.96 29.19 12.87
CA ALA A 128 -20.27 28.61 13.22
C ALA A 128 -21.48 29.36 12.61
N ALA A 129 -21.30 30.59 12.11
CA ALA A 129 -22.39 31.47 11.71
C ALA A 129 -22.51 31.65 10.18
N ARG A 130 -22.77 30.56 9.44
CA ARG A 130 -22.92 30.60 7.97
C ARG A 130 -24.07 29.77 7.37
N GLU A 131 -25.06 29.37 8.18
CA GLU A 131 -26.24 28.62 7.67
C GLU A 131 -27.61 29.29 7.91
N ASP A 132 -27.69 30.43 8.60
CA ASP A 132 -28.92 31.23 8.69
C ASP A 132 -28.84 32.49 7.82
N LEU A 133 -29.68 32.56 6.78
CA LEU A 133 -30.49 33.71 6.32
C LEU A 133 -30.94 33.54 4.85
N MET A 134 -32.27 33.68 4.62
CA MET A 134 -33.06 33.83 3.35
C MET A 134 -34.08 32.69 3.12
N MET A 135 -35.40 32.89 2.90
CA MET A 135 -36.32 34.06 2.91
C MET A 135 -37.74 33.60 3.42
N PRO A 136 -38.91 34.10 2.97
CA PRO A 136 -39.79 34.91 3.82
C PRO A 136 -41.15 34.25 4.17
N VAL A 137 -41.77 34.69 5.26
CA VAL A 137 -43.15 34.31 5.61
C VAL A 137 -44.14 35.05 4.71
N ALA A 138 -44.92 34.29 3.93
CA ALA A 138 -46.19 34.75 3.39
C ALA A 138 -47.31 34.40 4.38
N SER A 139 -48.18 35.35 4.67
CA SER A 139 -49.28 35.21 5.62
C SER A 139 -50.37 34.26 5.11
N GLY A 140 -50.76 33.29 5.93
CA GLY A 140 -51.89 32.39 5.71
C GLY A 140 -52.24 31.63 6.98
N ASP A 141 -53.39 31.93 7.58
CA ASP A 141 -53.87 31.27 8.81
C ASP A 141 -54.21 29.80 8.55
N VAL A 142 -53.42 28.88 9.13
CA VAL A 142 -53.81 27.48 9.35
C VAL A 142 -53.31 27.06 10.72
N ALA A 143 -54.20 26.53 11.56
CA ALA A 143 -53.88 26.16 12.93
C ALA A 143 -52.86 25.02 12.99
N VAL A 144 -51.70 25.30 13.59
CA VAL A 144 -50.66 24.29 13.88
C VAL A 144 -51.00 23.65 15.23
N ALA A 145 -51.20 22.33 15.23
CA ALA A 145 -51.34 21.55 16.47
C ALA A 145 -50.06 21.64 17.32
N PRO A 146 -50.14 21.58 18.67
CA PRO A 146 -48.96 21.70 19.51
C PRO A 146 -47.94 20.61 19.17
N MET A 147 -46.66 20.99 19.14
CA MET A 147 -45.58 20.08 18.79
C MET A 147 -45.43 18.96 19.82
N VAL A 148 -44.86 17.86 19.34
CA VAL A 148 -44.63 16.59 20.03
C VAL A 148 -44.07 16.80 21.44
N SER A 149 -44.63 16.08 22.42
CA SER A 149 -44.10 15.98 23.78
C SER A 149 -42.61 15.66 23.79
N ASP A 150 -41.86 16.17 24.78
CA ASP A 150 -40.46 15.74 25.00
C ASP A 150 -40.38 14.21 24.95
N PRO A 151 -39.42 13.62 24.19
CA PRO A 151 -39.35 12.18 24.02
C PRO A 151 -38.94 11.53 25.34
N ASN A 152 -39.94 11.11 26.12
CA ASN A 152 -39.71 10.43 27.38
C ASN A 152 -39.18 9.01 27.10
N PRO A 153 -37.90 8.69 27.40
CA PRO A 153 -37.31 7.42 27.05
C PRO A 153 -38.05 6.24 27.69
N SER A 154 -38.16 5.13 26.96
CA SER A 154 -38.85 3.95 27.46
C SER A 154 -38.09 3.28 28.62
N VAL A 155 -38.80 2.53 29.46
CA VAL A 155 -38.19 1.71 30.52
C VAL A 155 -37.15 0.74 29.94
N GLU A 156 -37.41 0.24 28.73
CA GLU A 156 -36.49 -0.62 27.96
C GLU A 156 -35.20 0.12 27.56
N ALA A 157 -35.27 1.40 27.18
CA ALA A 157 -34.09 2.21 26.86
C ALA A 157 -33.21 2.44 28.09
N HIS A 158 -33.80 2.73 29.26
CA HIS A 158 -33.06 2.82 30.52
C HIS A 158 -32.46 1.47 30.93
N ALA A 159 -33.19 0.37 30.79
CA ALA A 159 -32.68 -0.97 31.05
C ALA A 159 -31.49 -1.31 30.13
N ALA A 160 -31.56 -0.98 28.85
CA ALA A 160 -30.46 -1.15 27.90
C ALA A 160 -29.24 -0.27 28.21
N ALA A 161 -29.46 0.95 28.71
CA ALA A 161 -28.37 1.83 29.15
C ALA A 161 -27.62 1.28 30.39
N ALA A 162 -28.31 0.59 31.28
CA ALA A 162 -27.73 -0.03 32.49
C ALA A 162 -27.04 -1.39 32.24
N GLN A 163 -27.13 -1.96 31.02
CA GLN A 163 -26.43 -3.19 30.69
C GLN A 163 -24.91 -2.95 30.63
N SER A 164 -24.16 -3.65 31.47
CA SER A 164 -22.70 -3.67 31.46
C SER A 164 -22.16 -5.00 30.94
N ARG A 165 -20.92 -5.00 30.44
CA ARG A 165 -20.21 -6.23 30.01
C ARG A 165 -18.75 -6.15 30.41
N THR A 166 -18.21 -7.28 30.82
CA THR A 166 -16.81 -7.46 31.20
C THR A 166 -16.14 -8.35 30.17
N TYR A 167 -14.93 -8.00 29.77
CA TYR A 167 -14.10 -8.76 28.82
C TYR A 167 -12.81 -9.19 29.50
N LEU A 168 -12.39 -10.43 29.25
CA LEU A 168 -11.08 -10.95 29.61
C LEU A 168 -10.17 -10.88 28.39
N ILE A 169 -8.97 -10.34 28.57
CA ILE A 169 -8.04 -10.02 27.48
C ILE A 169 -6.64 -10.43 27.95
N ASP A 170 -5.90 -11.16 27.12
CA ASP A 170 -4.56 -11.62 27.45
C ASP A 170 -3.57 -10.45 27.58
N ARG A 171 -2.63 -10.59 28.51
CA ARG A 171 -1.63 -9.57 28.86
C ARG A 171 -0.92 -8.95 27.66
N ASP A 172 -0.41 -9.78 26.74
CA ASP A 172 0.34 -9.34 25.57
C ASP A 172 -0.47 -8.43 24.65
N ILE A 173 -1.79 -8.63 24.53
CA ILE A 173 -2.63 -7.75 23.72
C ILE A 173 -2.63 -6.35 24.33
N VAL A 174 -2.77 -6.23 25.65
CA VAL A 174 -2.82 -4.93 26.34
C VAL A 174 -1.45 -4.26 26.38
N GLU A 175 -0.40 -4.97 26.79
CA GLU A 175 0.95 -4.42 26.95
C GLU A 175 1.64 -4.20 25.60
N GLU A 176 1.71 -5.24 24.76
CA GLU A 176 2.53 -5.19 23.55
C GLU A 176 1.82 -4.51 22.36
N LEU A 177 0.49 -4.63 22.25
CA LEU A 177 -0.29 -4.04 21.14
C LEU A 177 -1.01 -2.75 21.55
N ILE A 178 -1.85 -2.72 22.59
CA ILE A 178 -2.61 -1.51 22.95
C ILE A 178 -1.68 -0.41 23.50
N ALA A 179 -0.77 -0.75 24.41
CA ALA A 179 0.18 0.20 24.99
C ALA A 179 1.48 0.34 24.17
N GLY A 180 1.88 -0.69 23.42
CA GLY A 180 3.08 -0.65 22.57
C GLY A 180 2.85 -0.11 21.16
N VAL A 181 1.86 -0.62 20.42
CA VAL A 181 1.63 -0.31 18.98
C VAL A 181 0.57 0.78 18.78
N LEU A 182 -0.52 0.77 19.57
CA LEU A 182 -1.67 1.68 19.41
C LEU A 182 -1.61 2.93 20.31
N PHE A 183 -0.49 3.17 20.99
CA PHE A 183 -0.37 4.31 21.90
C PHE A 183 -0.07 5.62 21.16
N GLN A 184 -0.88 6.65 21.41
CA GLN A 184 -0.66 7.98 20.84
C GLN A 184 0.39 8.75 21.64
N THR A 185 1.52 9.05 21.02
CA THR A 185 2.36 10.18 21.45
C THR A 185 1.76 11.49 20.95
N THR A 186 0.71 12.00 21.59
CA THR A 186 0.45 13.44 21.53
C THR A 186 1.51 14.15 22.39
N ASN A 187 1.97 15.34 21.98
CA ASN A 187 3.15 15.99 22.57
C ASN A 187 3.06 16.36 24.07
N ASN A 188 1.94 16.10 24.75
CA ASN A 188 1.74 16.34 26.19
C ASN A 188 1.50 15.05 27.01
N GLU A 189 1.44 13.86 26.40
CA GLU A 189 0.93 12.65 27.08
C GLU A 189 1.98 11.68 27.64
N TYR A 190 3.25 12.06 27.69
CA TYR A 190 4.30 11.28 28.40
C TYR A 190 4.01 11.08 29.90
N ARG A 191 3.10 11.87 30.50
CA ARG A 191 2.61 11.66 31.88
C ARG A 191 1.43 10.67 31.99
N ASN A 192 0.79 10.32 30.88
CA ASN A 192 -0.50 9.59 30.86
C ASN A 192 -0.39 8.13 30.38
N ALA A 193 0.81 7.57 30.16
CA ALA A 193 0.99 6.13 29.99
C ALA A 193 0.34 5.32 31.13
N TRP A 194 0.29 5.90 32.33
CA TRP A 194 -0.35 5.40 33.54
C TRP A 194 -1.90 5.42 33.54
N ASN A 195 -2.57 5.86 32.46
CA ASN A 195 -4.04 5.89 32.38
C ASN A 195 -4.65 4.68 31.63
N VAL A 196 -3.86 3.85 30.94
CA VAL A 196 -4.35 2.56 30.41
C VAL A 196 -4.81 1.61 31.55
N PRO A 197 -4.10 1.50 32.69
CA PRO A 197 -4.52 0.72 33.86
C PRO A 197 -5.89 1.03 34.47
N VAL A 198 -6.52 2.18 34.16
CA VAL A 198 -7.79 2.58 34.80
C VAL A 198 -9.00 1.83 34.22
N MET A 199 -8.95 1.40 32.95
CA MET A 199 -10.01 0.55 32.37
C MET A 199 -9.60 -0.92 32.18
N PHE A 200 -8.31 -1.22 32.20
CA PHE A 200 -7.78 -2.58 32.15
C PHE A 200 -7.18 -2.91 33.52
N SER A 201 -7.97 -3.57 34.37
CA SER A 201 -7.50 -4.04 35.67
C SER A 201 -6.84 -5.42 35.51
N LEU A 202 -5.59 -5.57 35.94
CA LEU A 202 -4.92 -6.88 35.92
C LEU A 202 -5.61 -7.81 36.93
N LEU A 203 -5.91 -9.05 36.54
CA LEU A 203 -6.23 -10.11 37.50
C LEU A 203 -4.93 -10.57 38.13
N GLU A 204 -4.63 -10.06 39.32
CA GLU A 204 -3.68 -10.71 40.22
C GLU A 204 -4.22 -12.10 40.57
N GLY A 205 -3.40 -13.13 40.39
CA GLY A 205 -3.80 -14.52 40.64
C GLY A 205 -4.25 -14.70 42.09
N ALA A 206 -5.38 -15.38 42.29
CA ALA A 206 -5.92 -15.63 43.63
C ALA A 206 -4.91 -16.38 44.50
N ASP A 207 -4.71 -15.88 45.73
CA ASP A 207 -3.87 -16.37 46.83
C ASP A 207 -2.77 -17.38 46.49
N ALA A 208 -1.51 -16.95 46.65
CA ALA A 208 -0.30 -17.75 46.51
C ALA A 208 -0.20 -18.90 47.53
N GLY A 209 -0.95 -19.98 47.27
CA GLY A 209 -0.94 -21.25 47.98
C GLY A 209 -0.16 -22.34 47.23
N SER A 210 1.15 -22.13 47.04
CA SER A 210 2.12 -23.02 46.38
C SER A 210 2.00 -23.22 44.86
N GLY A 211 3.12 -23.04 44.15
CA GLY A 211 3.26 -23.23 42.70
C GLY A 211 3.87 -22.00 42.02
N GLU A 212 4.86 -22.20 41.16
CA GLU A 212 5.37 -21.15 40.27
C GLU A 212 4.25 -20.74 39.31
N ILE A 213 3.79 -19.49 39.40
CA ILE A 213 2.77 -18.96 38.48
C ILE A 213 3.43 -18.73 37.13
N ASP A 214 2.96 -19.41 36.08
CA ASP A 214 3.36 -19.10 34.72
C ASP A 214 2.87 -17.69 34.37
N MET A 215 3.82 -16.77 34.18
CA MET A 215 3.55 -15.37 33.86
C MET A 215 2.74 -15.20 32.56
N ASN A 216 2.72 -16.20 31.68
CA ASN A 216 1.92 -16.21 30.44
C ASN A 216 0.41 -16.29 30.65
N GLU A 217 -0.10 -16.73 31.81
CA GLU A 217 -1.56 -16.85 32.04
C GLU A 217 -2.22 -15.55 32.54
N SER A 218 -1.44 -14.49 32.72
CA SER A 218 -1.91 -13.20 33.22
C SER A 218 -2.94 -12.55 32.27
N ARG A 219 -4.09 -12.12 32.82
CA ARG A 219 -5.18 -11.50 32.04
C ARG A 219 -5.63 -10.17 32.61
N TYR A 220 -6.00 -9.27 31.72
CA TYR A 220 -6.68 -8.01 32.03
C TYR A 220 -8.19 -8.14 31.93
N VAL A 221 -8.86 -7.40 32.81
CA VAL A 221 -10.30 -7.22 32.86
C VAL A 221 -10.63 -5.84 32.30
N ALA A 222 -11.34 -5.79 31.18
CA ALA A 222 -11.90 -4.56 30.63
C ALA A 222 -13.40 -4.49 30.92
N ARG A 223 -13.83 -3.48 31.68
CA ARG A 223 -15.24 -3.29 32.05
C ARG A 223 -15.87 -2.17 31.20
N VAL A 224 -17.04 -2.44 30.64
CA VAL A 224 -17.88 -1.47 29.92
C VAL A 224 -19.19 -1.30 30.69
N ASP A 225 -19.35 -0.17 31.37
CA ASP A 225 -20.50 0.07 32.26
C ASP A 225 -21.84 0.32 31.54
N SER A 226 -21.80 0.71 30.27
CA SER A 226 -23.00 0.88 29.45
C SER A 226 -22.75 0.42 28.02
N LEU A 227 -23.36 -0.71 27.65
CA LEU A 227 -23.31 -1.27 26.30
C LEU A 227 -23.98 -0.36 25.27
N LEU A 228 -25.06 0.34 25.63
CA LEU A 228 -25.71 1.30 24.74
C LEU A 228 -24.78 2.46 24.38
N LYS A 229 -24.12 3.06 25.38
CA LYS A 229 -23.09 4.09 25.19
C LYS A 229 -21.97 3.61 24.27
N PHE A 230 -21.38 2.46 24.62
CA PHE A 230 -20.28 1.86 23.90
C PHE A 230 -20.60 1.58 22.44
N ASN A 231 -21.71 0.87 22.17
CA ASN A 231 -22.13 0.53 20.81
C ASN A 231 -22.50 1.78 19.98
N MET A 232 -23.09 2.81 20.60
CA MET A 232 -23.40 4.06 19.90
C MET A 232 -22.13 4.83 19.52
N CYS A 233 -21.18 4.97 20.44
CA CYS A 233 -19.88 5.58 20.15
C CYS A 233 -19.11 4.84 19.06
N LEU A 234 -19.04 3.50 19.12
CA LEU A 234 -18.37 2.71 18.09
C LEU A 234 -19.03 2.84 16.72
N LYS A 235 -20.37 2.89 16.64
CA LYS A 235 -21.07 3.15 15.36
C LYS A 235 -20.65 4.48 14.76
N TYR A 236 -20.62 5.55 15.55
CA TYR A 236 -20.18 6.87 15.07
C TYR A 236 -18.70 6.87 14.59
N VAL A 237 -17.81 6.22 15.34
CA VAL A 237 -16.38 6.10 14.96
C VAL A 237 -16.21 5.24 13.69
N GLY A 238 -16.92 4.11 13.58
CA GLY A 238 -16.90 3.23 12.41
C GLY A 238 -17.47 3.89 11.15
N MET A 239 -18.43 4.82 11.29
CA MET A 239 -18.92 5.69 10.22
C MET A 239 -17.89 6.73 9.74
N GLY A 240 -16.71 6.83 10.38
CA GLY A 240 -15.63 7.74 10.00
C GLY A 240 -15.71 9.13 10.64
N ILE A 241 -16.52 9.31 11.70
CA ILE A 241 -16.63 10.56 12.44
C ILE A 241 -15.42 10.71 13.38
N ALA A 242 -14.75 11.87 13.37
CA ALA A 242 -13.57 12.11 14.19
C ALA A 242 -13.90 12.13 15.70
N LEU A 243 -13.00 11.67 16.57
CA LEU A 243 -13.26 11.51 18.01
C LEU A 243 -13.75 12.81 18.68
N ASN A 244 -13.12 13.94 18.36
CA ASN A 244 -13.52 15.27 18.81
C ASN A 244 -14.92 15.75 18.33
N GLN A 245 -15.49 15.12 17.29
CA GLN A 245 -16.86 15.34 16.82
C GLN A 245 -17.85 14.34 17.41
N VAL A 246 -17.40 13.11 17.72
CA VAL A 246 -18.24 12.06 18.33
C VAL A 246 -18.70 12.44 19.73
N VAL A 247 -17.86 13.11 20.53
CA VAL A 247 -18.23 13.54 21.90
C VAL A 247 -19.42 14.52 21.91
N PRO A 248 -19.39 15.68 21.22
CA PRO A 248 -20.54 16.59 21.17
C PRO A 248 -21.75 15.99 20.45
N LEU A 249 -21.56 15.08 19.48
CA LEU A 249 -22.66 14.35 18.85
C LEU A 249 -23.36 13.42 19.86
N PHE A 250 -22.58 12.69 20.67
CA PHE A 250 -23.09 11.81 21.72
C PHE A 250 -23.83 12.58 22.81
N GLN A 251 -23.26 13.71 23.26
CA GLN A 251 -23.88 14.62 24.23
C GLN A 251 -25.25 15.08 23.77
N LYS A 252 -25.33 15.69 22.58
CA LYS A 252 -26.62 16.12 22.00
C LYS A 252 -27.58 14.95 21.81
N THR A 253 -27.10 13.78 21.37
CA THR A 253 -27.97 12.60 21.24
C THR A 253 -28.56 12.17 22.59
N ALA A 254 -27.78 12.24 23.67
CA ALA A 254 -28.26 11.89 25.01
C ALA A 254 -29.18 12.97 25.62
N GLU A 255 -28.96 14.24 25.30
CA GLU A 255 -29.83 15.36 25.67
C GLU A 255 -31.20 15.25 24.96
N GLU A 256 -31.20 15.18 23.62
CA GLU A 256 -32.41 15.12 22.77
C GLU A 256 -33.25 13.84 22.96
N THR A 257 -32.68 12.79 23.57
CA THR A 257 -33.41 11.55 23.91
C THR A 257 -33.79 11.43 25.38
N GLY A 258 -33.52 12.45 26.21
CA GLY A 258 -33.74 12.42 27.65
C GLY A 258 -32.85 11.43 28.43
N MET A 259 -31.87 10.82 27.76
CA MET A 259 -31.02 9.74 28.29
C MET A 259 -29.74 10.24 28.99
N ASP A 260 -29.49 11.55 29.06
CA ASP A 260 -28.25 12.14 29.59
C ASP A 260 -27.80 11.53 30.93
N LYS A 261 -28.73 11.44 31.90
CA LYS A 261 -28.44 10.89 33.24
C LYS A 261 -28.08 9.40 33.22
N SER A 262 -28.66 8.62 32.31
CA SER A 262 -28.40 7.17 32.20
C SER A 262 -27.13 6.85 31.41
N LEU A 263 -26.71 7.74 30.52
CA LEU A 263 -25.53 7.58 29.67
C LEU A 263 -24.32 8.41 30.14
N GLY A 264 -24.52 9.31 31.12
CA GLY A 264 -23.51 10.27 31.58
C GLY A 264 -23.04 11.20 30.45
N GLY A 265 -23.96 11.68 29.61
CA GLY A 265 -23.63 12.44 28.39
C GLY A 265 -22.86 13.72 28.67
N SER A 266 -23.41 14.57 29.54
CA SER A 266 -22.84 15.83 30.04
C SER A 266 -21.44 15.69 30.66
N SER A 267 -21.06 14.50 31.13
CA SER A 267 -19.71 14.19 31.63
C SER A 267 -18.76 13.53 30.62
N PHE A 268 -19.22 13.22 29.41
CA PHE A 268 -18.46 12.41 28.44
C PHE A 268 -17.30 13.20 27.81
N THR A 269 -16.12 12.59 27.73
CA THR A 269 -14.91 13.24 27.22
C THR A 269 -14.24 12.47 26.08
N GLU A 270 -13.40 13.15 25.30
CA GLU A 270 -12.61 12.52 24.22
C GLU A 270 -11.65 11.45 24.76
N GLN A 271 -11.10 11.65 25.96
CA GLN A 271 -10.28 10.64 26.64
C GLN A 271 -11.10 9.38 26.96
N GLN A 272 -12.33 9.52 27.48
CA GLN A 272 -13.21 8.37 27.72
C GLN A 272 -13.56 7.66 26.41
N LEU A 273 -13.90 8.40 25.35
CA LEU A 273 -14.15 7.83 24.03
C LEU A 273 -12.94 7.05 23.49
N ALA A 274 -11.73 7.61 23.59
CA ALA A 274 -10.50 6.93 23.19
C ALA A 274 -10.27 5.64 24.01
N CYS A 275 -10.58 5.64 25.30
CA CYS A 275 -10.52 4.42 26.12
C CYS A 275 -11.55 3.37 25.69
N LEU A 276 -12.79 3.75 25.35
CA LEU A 276 -13.77 2.82 24.76
C LEU A 276 -13.27 2.23 23.43
N CYS A 277 -12.64 3.03 22.57
CA CYS A 277 -12.05 2.57 21.32
C CYS A 277 -10.90 1.58 21.56
N ARG A 278 -10.02 1.83 22.55
CA ARG A 278 -8.95 0.88 22.94
C ARG A 278 -9.51 -0.46 23.41
N VAL A 279 -10.60 -0.47 24.18
CA VAL A 279 -11.29 -1.72 24.56
C VAL A 279 -11.85 -2.43 23.34
N ALA A 280 -12.46 -1.71 22.38
CA ALA A 280 -12.95 -2.32 21.15
C ALA A 280 -11.83 -2.97 20.31
N CYS A 281 -10.68 -2.30 20.15
CA CYS A 281 -9.49 -2.89 19.52
C CYS A 281 -9.03 -4.15 20.28
N ALA A 282 -8.85 -4.06 21.60
CA ALA A 282 -8.36 -5.16 22.41
C ALA A 282 -9.29 -6.40 22.40
N VAL A 283 -10.61 -6.18 22.50
CA VAL A 283 -11.63 -7.24 22.41
C VAL A 283 -11.67 -7.87 21.02
N ASN A 284 -11.51 -7.08 19.96
CA ASN A 284 -11.40 -7.60 18.59
C ASN A 284 -10.14 -8.45 18.42
N LEU A 285 -8.98 -7.96 18.86
CA LEU A 285 -7.70 -8.69 18.80
C LEU A 285 -7.75 -10.00 19.60
N GLN A 286 -8.39 -10.02 20.78
CA GLN A 286 -8.62 -11.27 21.53
C GLN A 286 -9.55 -12.21 20.75
N THR A 287 -10.66 -11.71 20.20
CA THR A 287 -11.61 -12.52 19.43
C THR A 287 -10.94 -13.13 18.17
N LEU A 288 -10.01 -12.40 17.55
CA LEU A 288 -9.16 -12.91 16.47
C LEU A 288 -8.17 -13.96 16.99
N LYS A 289 -7.49 -13.72 18.12
CA LYS A 289 -6.55 -14.68 18.74
C LYS A 289 -7.23 -16.03 19.05
N ASP A 290 -8.40 -15.97 19.67
CA ASP A 290 -9.20 -17.16 20.00
C ASP A 290 -9.68 -17.89 18.73
N SER A 291 -10.06 -17.14 17.68
CA SER A 291 -10.50 -17.72 16.40
C SER A 291 -9.36 -18.34 15.61
N LEU A 292 -8.19 -17.69 15.53
CA LEU A 292 -7.01 -18.18 14.81
C LEU A 292 -6.35 -19.37 15.52
N ARG A 293 -6.44 -19.46 16.85
CA ARG A 293 -6.05 -20.66 17.61
C ARG A 293 -6.93 -21.86 17.28
N ALA A 294 -8.19 -21.64 16.90
CA ALA A 294 -9.17 -22.70 16.64
C ALA A 294 -9.16 -23.24 15.18
N VAL A 295 -8.35 -22.67 14.29
CA VAL A 295 -8.21 -23.15 12.89
C VAL A 295 -6.85 -23.81 12.65
N TRP A 296 -6.82 -24.79 11.76
CA TRP A 296 -5.58 -25.47 11.38
C TRP A 296 -4.65 -24.58 10.55
N ALA A 297 -5.24 -23.64 9.80
CA ALA A 297 -4.53 -22.69 8.96
C ALA A 297 -5.38 -21.43 8.67
N PHE A 298 -4.68 -20.33 8.36
CA PHE A 298 -5.27 -19.07 7.91
C PHE A 298 -4.43 -18.44 6.80
N ALA A 299 -5.02 -17.52 6.05
CA ALA A 299 -4.35 -16.73 5.03
C ALA A 299 -4.33 -15.24 5.42
N ILE A 300 -3.45 -14.46 4.77
CA ILE A 300 -3.38 -13.00 4.94
C ILE A 300 -3.80 -12.32 3.64
N ALA A 301 -4.45 -11.18 3.75
CA ALA A 301 -4.63 -10.25 2.64
C ALA A 301 -3.96 -8.92 2.95
N ILE A 302 -3.23 -8.39 1.98
CA ILE A 302 -2.52 -7.12 2.10
C ILE A 302 -3.14 -6.14 1.11
N GLU A 303 -3.88 -5.18 1.65
CA GLU A 303 -4.63 -4.21 0.87
C GLU A 303 -4.01 -2.81 0.97
N LYS A 304 -4.29 -1.95 0.00
CA LYS A 304 -3.73 -0.60 -0.07
C LYS A 304 -4.82 0.45 0.04
N GLY A 305 -5.10 0.86 1.27
CA GLY A 305 -6.04 1.94 1.57
C GLY A 305 -5.58 3.28 1.01
N LYS A 306 -6.51 4.05 0.45
CA LYS A 306 -6.26 5.40 -0.11
C LYS A 306 -7.43 6.34 0.19
N ASN A 307 -7.47 6.88 1.41
CA ASN A 307 -8.50 7.84 1.79
C ASN A 307 -7.91 9.21 2.16
N ALA A 308 -8.69 10.27 1.94
CA ALA A 308 -8.37 11.69 2.23
C ALA A 308 -6.93 12.17 1.90
N GLY A 309 -6.28 11.55 0.92
CA GLY A 309 -4.92 11.88 0.47
C GLY A 309 -3.77 11.25 1.27
N SER A 310 -4.02 10.28 2.16
CA SER A 310 -2.96 9.54 2.89
C SER A 310 -3.04 8.03 2.60
N PRO A 311 -2.05 7.43 1.91
CA PRO A 311 -2.02 6.00 1.67
C PRO A 311 -1.63 5.23 2.95
N TYR A 312 -2.27 4.09 3.17
CA TYR A 312 -1.91 3.11 4.21
C TYR A 312 -1.89 1.70 3.61
N LEU A 313 -1.14 0.82 4.27
CA LEU A 313 -1.15 -0.62 4.04
C LEU A 313 -2.10 -1.22 5.08
N ASP A 314 -3.08 -2.00 4.64
CA ASP A 314 -4.01 -2.70 5.51
C ASP A 314 -3.70 -4.19 5.49
N VAL A 315 -3.66 -4.82 6.66
CA VAL A 315 -3.34 -6.24 6.81
C VAL A 315 -4.53 -6.95 7.44
N HIS A 316 -5.08 -7.90 6.70
CA HIS A 316 -6.25 -8.65 7.06
C HIS A 316 -5.91 -10.13 7.28
N VAL A 317 -6.63 -10.78 8.19
CA VAL A 317 -6.59 -12.24 8.41
C VAL A 317 -7.84 -12.91 7.85
N ARG A 318 -7.63 -13.96 7.05
CA ARG A 318 -8.68 -14.75 6.40
C ARG A 318 -8.67 -16.19 6.89
N PHE A 319 -9.78 -16.68 7.41
CA PHE A 319 -9.90 -18.05 7.91
C PHE A 319 -11.30 -18.64 7.69
N GLU A 320 -11.39 -19.97 7.63
CA GLU A 320 -12.67 -20.68 7.57
C GLU A 320 -13.15 -21.03 8.98
N ARG A 321 -14.43 -20.80 9.26
CA ARG A 321 -15.10 -21.28 10.46
C ARG A 321 -16.55 -21.66 10.12
N ASN A 322 -16.96 -22.86 10.50
CA ASN A 322 -18.34 -23.35 10.37
C ASN A 322 -18.94 -23.24 8.94
N GLY A 323 -18.14 -23.49 7.90
CA GLY A 323 -18.52 -23.42 6.50
C GLY A 323 -18.54 -22.02 5.91
N GLN A 324 -18.05 -21.00 6.64
CA GLN A 324 -17.99 -19.62 6.19
C GLN A 324 -16.54 -19.14 6.13
N LEU A 325 -16.19 -18.41 5.07
CA LEU A 325 -14.90 -17.72 4.99
C LEU A 325 -15.06 -16.35 5.64
N HIS A 326 -14.17 -16.04 6.56
CA HIS A 326 -14.09 -14.76 7.26
C HIS A 326 -12.89 -13.96 6.75
N ASP A 327 -13.02 -12.64 6.78
CA ASP A 327 -12.00 -11.67 6.45
C ASP A 327 -12.13 -10.51 7.45
N PHE A 328 -11.06 -10.25 8.21
CA PHE A 328 -11.04 -9.24 9.26
C PHE A 328 -9.73 -8.47 9.28
N HIS A 329 -9.85 -7.18 9.56
CA HIS A 329 -8.73 -6.27 9.76
C HIS A 329 -7.92 -6.67 11.01
N LEU A 330 -6.60 -6.80 10.86
CA LEU A 330 -5.65 -7.03 11.96
C LEU A 330 -4.90 -5.76 12.35
N VAL A 331 -4.26 -5.09 11.38
CA VAL A 331 -3.45 -3.88 11.61
C VAL A 331 -3.21 -3.10 10.31
N SER A 332 -3.21 -1.77 10.43
CA SER A 332 -2.96 -0.80 9.36
C SER A 332 -1.68 -0.02 9.63
N VAL A 333 -0.92 0.26 8.58
CA VAL A 333 0.36 0.97 8.65
C VAL A 333 0.38 2.07 7.60
N PRO A 334 0.40 3.36 7.99
CA PRO A 334 0.53 4.47 7.05
C PRO A 334 1.77 4.32 6.16
N VAL A 335 1.62 4.41 4.84
CA VAL A 335 2.76 4.15 3.93
C VAL A 335 3.82 5.23 4.10
N ARG A 336 5.05 4.80 4.42
CA ARG A 336 6.24 5.65 4.52
C ARG A 336 7.38 5.03 3.74
N GLU A 337 7.95 5.80 2.83
CA GLU A 337 9.12 5.38 2.04
C GLU A 337 10.31 6.34 2.27
N ASP A 338 10.26 7.10 3.37
CA ASP A 338 11.24 8.14 3.74
C ASP A 338 12.64 7.55 4.01
N SER A 339 12.72 6.33 4.56
CA SER A 339 13.97 5.60 4.78
C SER A 339 13.74 4.07 4.88
N SER A 340 14.79 3.29 4.62
CA SER A 340 14.78 1.83 4.79
C SER A 340 14.53 1.38 6.23
N GLN A 341 14.98 2.17 7.22
CA GLN A 341 14.77 1.90 8.64
C GLN A 341 13.28 2.02 9.02
N ILE A 342 12.58 3.03 8.49
CA ILE A 342 11.14 3.18 8.70
C ILE A 342 10.39 2.01 8.05
N ILE A 343 10.78 1.60 6.84
CA ILE A 343 10.19 0.44 6.15
C ILE A 343 10.39 -0.85 6.97
N ALA A 344 11.57 -1.04 7.59
CA ALA A 344 11.83 -2.17 8.49
C ALA A 344 10.93 -2.12 9.72
N HIS A 345 10.90 -1.01 10.47
CA HIS A 345 10.06 -0.87 11.66
C HIS A 345 8.55 -1.01 11.37
N GLN A 346 8.11 -0.64 10.16
CA GLN A 346 6.76 -0.91 9.69
C GLN A 346 6.46 -2.39 9.48
N CYS A 347 7.44 -3.16 8.98
CA CYS A 347 7.36 -4.61 8.94
C CYS A 347 7.36 -5.21 10.35
N ASP A 348 8.27 -4.76 11.23
CA ASP A 348 8.41 -5.25 12.60
C ASP A 348 7.11 -5.07 13.41
N ALA A 349 6.43 -3.93 13.26
CA ALA A 349 5.14 -3.68 13.91
C ALA A 349 4.03 -4.66 13.46
N ILE A 350 4.01 -5.04 12.18
CA ILE A 350 3.05 -6.02 11.65
C ILE A 350 3.40 -7.44 12.13
N ILE A 351 4.67 -7.82 12.09
CA ILE A 351 5.14 -9.12 12.61
C ILE A 351 4.83 -9.25 14.10
N LYS A 352 5.03 -8.19 14.89
CA LYS A 352 4.65 -8.13 16.31
C LYS A 352 3.15 -8.36 16.54
N CYS A 353 2.29 -7.85 15.66
CA CYS A 353 0.85 -8.15 15.72
C CYS A 353 0.56 -9.62 15.46
N PHE A 354 1.26 -10.26 14.51
CA PHE A 354 1.14 -11.70 14.28
C PHE A 354 1.68 -12.54 15.45
N ASP A 355 2.83 -12.19 16.03
CA ASP A 355 3.42 -12.91 17.16
C ASP A 355 2.49 -12.91 18.40
N VAL A 356 1.71 -11.85 18.62
CA VAL A 356 0.75 -11.75 19.74
C VAL A 356 -0.61 -12.38 19.41
N VAL A 357 -1.19 -12.08 18.24
CA VAL A 357 -2.56 -12.51 17.87
C VAL A 357 -2.59 -13.93 17.30
N ALA A 358 -1.51 -14.41 16.70
CA ALA A 358 -1.40 -15.77 16.19
C ALA A 358 0.01 -16.32 16.44
N PRO A 359 0.41 -16.65 17.68
CA PRO A 359 1.77 -17.11 17.99
C PRO A 359 2.27 -18.29 17.13
N GLY A 360 1.36 -19.14 16.66
CA GLY A 360 1.63 -20.25 15.73
C GLY A 360 1.70 -19.87 14.24
N TRP A 361 1.69 -18.59 13.87
CA TRP A 361 1.54 -18.16 12.46
C TRP A 361 2.59 -18.76 11.52
N ARG A 362 3.83 -18.96 12.00
CA ARG A 362 4.93 -19.56 11.22
C ARG A 362 4.64 -21.01 10.77
N THR A 363 3.72 -21.70 11.44
CA THR A 363 3.23 -23.05 11.06
C THR A 363 1.79 -23.05 10.55
N GLN A 364 0.96 -22.04 10.85
CA GLN A 364 -0.44 -21.97 10.42
C GLN A 364 -0.69 -21.16 9.13
N LEU A 365 0.20 -20.22 8.76
CA LEU A 365 -0.01 -19.37 7.58
C LEU A 365 0.04 -20.20 6.29
N ILE A 366 -1.07 -20.29 5.56
CA ILE A 366 -1.21 -21.10 4.33
C ILE A 366 -1.16 -20.29 3.05
N GLY A 367 -1.42 -18.98 3.08
CA GLY A 367 -1.30 -18.14 1.89
C GLY A 367 -1.34 -16.65 2.14
N VAL A 368 -0.87 -15.87 1.17
CA VAL A 368 -0.91 -14.40 1.19
C VAL A 368 -1.34 -13.84 -0.16
N SER A 369 -2.34 -12.97 -0.15
CA SER A 369 -2.94 -12.28 -1.31
C SER A 369 -2.74 -10.77 -1.23
N THR A 370 -2.79 -10.06 -2.37
CA THR A 370 -2.61 -8.59 -2.44
C THR A 370 -3.68 -7.94 -3.33
N SER A 371 -4.22 -6.78 -2.95
CA SER A 371 -5.28 -6.13 -3.75
C SER A 371 -4.79 -5.30 -4.94
N GLU A 372 -3.53 -4.85 -4.94
CA GLU A 372 -2.83 -4.37 -6.14
C GLU A 372 -1.69 -5.34 -6.52
N PRO A 373 -1.28 -5.37 -7.81
CA PRO A 373 -0.05 -6.04 -8.22
C PRO A 373 1.16 -5.52 -7.43
N LEU A 374 2.09 -6.41 -7.05
CA LEU A 374 3.14 -6.07 -6.09
C LEU A 374 4.06 -4.92 -6.53
N ALA A 375 4.27 -4.72 -7.84
CA ALA A 375 5.00 -3.57 -8.39
C ALA A 375 4.35 -2.20 -8.10
N LYS A 376 3.07 -2.18 -7.71
CA LYS A 376 2.33 -1.00 -7.24
C LYS A 376 2.19 -0.96 -5.71
N MET A 377 2.50 -2.06 -5.01
CA MET A 377 2.39 -2.13 -3.55
C MET A 377 3.53 -1.39 -2.84
N PRO A 378 3.29 -0.84 -1.63
CA PRO A 378 4.31 -0.16 -0.84
C PRO A 378 5.55 -1.01 -0.56
N SER A 379 6.68 -0.35 -0.33
CA SER A 379 7.94 -1.02 0.03
C SER A 379 7.86 -1.83 1.33
N SER A 380 7.04 -1.40 2.29
CA SER A 380 6.73 -2.15 3.52
C SER A 380 5.99 -3.46 3.27
N ALA A 381 5.09 -3.51 2.28
CA ALA A 381 4.42 -4.75 1.87
C ALA A 381 5.42 -5.78 1.31
N ARG A 382 6.39 -5.30 0.50
CA ARG A 382 7.46 -6.14 -0.06
C ARG A 382 8.42 -6.64 1.03
N ALA A 383 8.73 -5.80 2.02
CA ALA A 383 9.53 -6.19 3.19
C ALA A 383 8.82 -7.26 4.04
N LEU A 384 7.54 -7.04 4.36
CA LEU A 384 6.70 -8.01 5.07
C LEU A 384 6.67 -9.36 4.35
N MET A 385 6.42 -9.38 3.04
CA MET A 385 6.44 -10.61 2.26
C MET A 385 7.77 -11.36 2.35
N GLY A 386 8.90 -10.63 2.28
CA GLY A 386 10.23 -11.23 2.42
C GLY A 386 10.46 -11.87 3.79
N SER A 387 10.00 -11.23 4.87
CA SER A 387 10.07 -11.79 6.23
C SER A 387 9.17 -13.02 6.37
N LEU A 388 7.91 -12.96 5.93
CA LEU A 388 6.99 -14.10 5.94
C LEU A 388 7.57 -15.31 5.18
N SER A 389 8.11 -15.10 3.96
CA SER A 389 8.75 -16.15 3.14
C SER A 389 10.00 -16.78 3.76
N ARG A 390 10.65 -16.10 4.72
CA ARG A 390 11.86 -16.56 5.42
C ARG A 390 11.53 -17.26 6.74
N GLU A 391 10.45 -16.87 7.41
CA GLU A 391 10.10 -17.32 8.77
C GLU A 391 9.03 -18.41 8.81
N CYS A 392 8.26 -18.62 7.74
CA CYS A 392 7.31 -19.74 7.66
C CYS A 392 8.06 -21.08 7.53
N VAL A 393 7.62 -22.07 8.30
CA VAL A 393 8.21 -23.42 8.34
C VAL A 393 7.89 -24.21 7.06
N ALA A 394 6.78 -23.90 6.39
CA ALA A 394 6.34 -24.52 5.15
C ALA A 394 5.99 -23.46 4.09
N PRO A 395 6.16 -23.74 2.78
CA PRO A 395 5.74 -22.84 1.71
C PRO A 395 4.25 -22.49 1.80
N PHE A 396 3.89 -21.24 1.55
CA PHE A 396 2.51 -20.76 1.52
C PHE A 396 2.12 -20.35 0.09
N TYR A 397 0.83 -20.42 -0.24
CA TYR A 397 0.30 -20.00 -1.53
C TYR A 397 0.41 -18.47 -1.67
N SER A 398 1.05 -17.98 -2.73
CA SER A 398 1.05 -16.55 -3.00
C SER A 398 1.08 -16.24 -4.48
N GLU A 399 0.27 -15.26 -4.89
CA GLU A 399 0.06 -14.96 -6.31
C GLU A 399 1.19 -14.13 -6.94
N TRP A 400 2.02 -13.47 -6.12
CA TRP A 400 3.06 -12.55 -6.61
C TRP A 400 4.41 -13.21 -6.87
N GLU A 401 4.68 -14.42 -6.37
CA GLU A 401 6.02 -15.03 -6.45
C GLU A 401 6.49 -15.16 -7.91
N VAL A 402 5.62 -15.65 -8.80
CA VAL A 402 5.90 -15.78 -10.24
C VAL A 402 6.23 -14.42 -10.89
N VAL A 403 5.53 -13.35 -10.49
CA VAL A 403 5.80 -11.99 -11.00
C VAL A 403 7.15 -11.49 -10.50
N GLN A 404 7.48 -11.67 -9.22
CA GLN A 404 8.80 -11.32 -8.68
C GLN A 404 9.93 -12.16 -9.30
N GLN A 405 9.72 -13.46 -9.50
CA GLN A 405 10.71 -14.37 -10.09
C GLN A 405 10.96 -14.01 -11.55
N LEU A 406 9.91 -13.60 -12.28
CA LEU A 406 10.03 -13.05 -13.63
C LEU A 406 10.76 -11.70 -13.61
N GLU A 407 10.38 -10.75 -12.74
CA GLU A 407 11.08 -9.46 -12.60
C GLU A 407 12.56 -9.61 -12.24
N ARG A 408 12.91 -10.58 -11.38
CA ARG A 408 14.29 -10.92 -11.01
C ARG A 408 15.05 -11.53 -12.18
N THR A 409 14.42 -12.49 -12.89
CA THR A 409 14.97 -13.09 -14.11
C THR A 409 15.27 -12.04 -15.17
N ILE A 410 14.36 -11.07 -15.37
CA ILE A 410 14.56 -9.94 -16.29
C ILE A 410 15.70 -9.04 -15.81
N GLN A 411 15.78 -8.72 -14.51
CA GLN A 411 16.87 -7.92 -13.95
C GLN A 411 18.23 -8.57 -14.23
N GLU A 412 18.41 -9.84 -13.83
CA GLU A 412 19.66 -10.57 -14.06
C GLU A 412 20.04 -10.68 -15.55
N THR A 413 19.05 -10.72 -16.43
CA THR A 413 19.27 -10.78 -17.88
C THR A 413 19.62 -9.40 -18.46
N PHE A 414 19.06 -8.33 -17.88
CA PHE A 414 19.46 -6.95 -18.15
C PHE A 414 20.87 -6.64 -17.65
N ASP A 415 21.27 -7.16 -16.50
CA ASP A 415 22.62 -6.97 -15.96
C ASP A 415 23.69 -7.58 -16.88
N GLY A 416 23.37 -8.68 -17.57
CA GLY A 416 24.22 -9.26 -18.63
C GLY A 416 24.27 -8.44 -19.93
N LEU A 417 23.15 -7.82 -20.33
CA LEU A 417 23.09 -6.93 -21.50
C LEU A 417 23.80 -5.59 -21.25
N CYS A 418 23.64 -5.04 -20.06
CA CYS A 418 24.10 -3.72 -19.65
C CYS A 418 25.55 -3.75 -19.13
N ASN A 419 26.47 -4.21 -19.98
CA ASN A 419 27.90 -4.10 -19.70
C ASN A 419 28.38 -2.64 -19.58
N GLU A 420 29.58 -2.43 -19.02
CA GLU A 420 30.13 -1.09 -18.74
C GLU A 420 30.09 -0.14 -19.95
N ARG A 421 30.42 -0.64 -21.15
CA ARG A 421 30.38 0.16 -22.40
C ARG A 421 28.95 0.54 -22.78
N PHE A 422 28.00 -0.37 -22.63
CA PHE A 422 26.58 -0.11 -22.91
C PHE A 422 26.01 0.94 -21.95
N VAL A 423 26.28 0.80 -20.64
CA VAL A 423 25.80 1.74 -19.61
C VAL A 423 26.48 3.10 -19.73
N ALA A 424 27.78 3.15 -20.06
CA ALA A 424 28.48 4.41 -20.32
C ALA A 424 27.85 5.19 -21.48
N ALA A 425 27.59 4.52 -22.62
CA ALA A 425 26.91 5.13 -23.76
C ALA A 425 25.49 5.61 -23.42
N LEU A 426 24.71 4.78 -22.69
CA LEU A 426 23.37 5.14 -22.23
C LEU A 426 23.39 6.36 -21.30
N THR A 427 24.36 6.43 -20.39
CA THR A 427 24.58 7.55 -19.45
C THR A 427 24.91 8.84 -20.20
N VAL A 428 25.85 8.79 -21.13
CA VAL A 428 26.29 9.95 -21.93
C VAL A 428 25.12 10.51 -22.75
N LEU A 429 24.42 9.65 -23.51
CA LEU A 429 23.31 10.08 -24.36
C LEU A 429 22.12 10.59 -23.53
N THR A 430 21.73 9.87 -22.47
CA THR A 430 20.65 10.32 -21.56
C THR A 430 20.99 11.66 -20.91
N GLY A 431 22.23 11.81 -20.43
CA GLY A 431 22.72 13.06 -19.84
C GLY A 431 22.72 14.23 -20.83
N HIS A 432 23.07 13.96 -22.09
CA HIS A 432 23.12 14.99 -23.14
C HIS A 432 21.72 15.41 -23.61
N PHE A 433 20.87 14.46 -24.04
CA PHE A 433 19.52 14.76 -24.56
C PHE A 433 18.66 15.49 -23.52
N ARG A 434 18.81 15.18 -22.23
CA ARG A 434 18.11 15.87 -21.13
C ARG A 434 18.56 17.31 -20.88
N ARG A 435 19.76 17.70 -21.34
CA ARG A 435 20.29 19.07 -21.20
C ARG A 435 19.97 19.94 -22.42
N GLN A 436 19.67 19.34 -23.56
CA GLN A 436 19.55 20.06 -24.82
C GLN A 436 18.15 20.64 -25.06
N ARG A 437 17.98 21.91 -24.70
CA ARG A 437 16.71 22.65 -24.86
C ARG A 437 16.19 22.72 -26.30
N ALA A 438 17.06 22.71 -27.30
CA ALA A 438 16.66 22.71 -28.71
C ALA A 438 15.91 21.41 -29.08
N LEU A 439 16.51 20.25 -28.78
CA LEU A 439 15.92 18.94 -29.00
C LEU A 439 14.60 18.77 -28.24
N ILE A 440 14.56 19.14 -26.96
CA ILE A 440 13.32 19.08 -26.15
C ILE A 440 12.19 19.92 -26.77
N ARG A 441 12.50 21.12 -27.29
CA ARG A 441 11.52 21.98 -27.97
C ARG A 441 11.02 21.36 -29.28
N GLU A 442 11.89 20.75 -30.06
CA GLU A 442 11.52 20.03 -31.30
C GLU A 442 10.69 18.76 -31.01
N MET A 443 10.88 18.16 -29.82
CA MET A 443 10.09 17.05 -29.30
C MET A 443 8.84 17.51 -28.52
N ASN A 444 8.30 18.70 -28.81
CA ASN A 444 7.07 19.25 -28.20
C ASN A 444 7.10 19.31 -26.65
N GLY A 445 8.30 19.46 -26.06
CA GLY A 445 8.49 19.48 -24.60
C GLY A 445 8.76 18.12 -23.98
N GLU A 446 8.73 17.04 -24.76
CA GLU A 446 9.06 15.71 -24.28
C GLU A 446 10.57 15.61 -23.96
N MET A 447 10.88 15.08 -22.79
CA MET A 447 12.24 14.93 -22.30
C MET A 447 12.61 13.45 -22.19
N CYS A 448 13.76 13.08 -22.74
CA CYS A 448 14.42 11.79 -22.50
C CYS A 448 14.30 11.38 -21.02
N PRO A 449 13.75 10.21 -20.68
CA PRO A 449 13.58 9.80 -19.29
C PRO A 449 14.91 9.77 -18.53
N LYS A 450 14.87 9.91 -17.19
CA LYS A 450 16.01 9.47 -16.37
C LYS A 450 15.92 7.96 -16.22
N PHE A 451 17.05 7.26 -16.29
CA PHE A 451 17.16 5.92 -15.75
C PHE A 451 17.86 5.95 -14.38
N GLU A 452 17.76 4.83 -13.68
CA GLU A 452 18.49 4.50 -12.46
C GLU A 452 19.26 3.23 -12.78
N GLU A 453 20.57 3.24 -12.50
CA GLU A 453 21.46 2.11 -12.74
C GLU A 453 21.07 0.91 -11.87
N GLY A 454 21.23 -0.32 -12.38
CA GLY A 454 20.80 -1.54 -11.69
C GLY A 454 19.27 -1.71 -11.56
N ARG A 455 18.45 -0.96 -12.32
CA ARG A 455 16.99 -1.13 -12.36
C ARG A 455 16.48 -1.29 -13.80
N TRP A 456 16.20 -2.53 -14.21
CA TRP A 456 15.78 -2.88 -15.57
C TRP A 456 14.56 -2.09 -16.03
N ARG A 457 13.55 -1.87 -15.17
CA ARG A 457 12.35 -1.08 -15.49
C ARG A 457 12.65 0.40 -15.80
N SER A 458 13.77 0.92 -15.29
CA SER A 458 14.22 2.29 -15.52
C SER A 458 14.95 2.38 -16.86
N ILE A 459 15.85 1.42 -17.10
CA ILE A 459 16.58 1.25 -18.37
C ILE A 459 15.61 1.00 -19.53
N ALA A 460 14.68 0.05 -19.39
CA ALA A 460 13.67 -0.32 -20.38
C ALA A 460 12.82 0.88 -20.86
N LYS A 461 12.47 1.82 -19.97
CA LYS A 461 11.77 3.06 -20.35
C LYS A 461 12.61 3.95 -21.25
N VAL A 462 13.92 4.03 -20.99
CA VAL A 462 14.85 4.77 -21.84
C VAL A 462 15.07 4.03 -23.16
N LEU A 463 15.25 2.71 -23.17
CA LEU A 463 15.39 1.94 -24.41
C LEU A 463 14.18 2.11 -25.34
N LYS A 464 12.96 2.04 -24.80
CA LYS A 464 11.72 2.27 -25.56
C LYS A 464 11.68 3.68 -26.15
N TRP A 465 11.99 4.70 -25.37
CA TRP A 465 12.05 6.09 -25.84
C TRP A 465 13.13 6.30 -26.92
N PHE A 466 14.27 5.63 -26.79
CA PHE A 466 15.37 5.65 -27.78
C PHE A 466 14.96 4.94 -29.08
N ALA A 467 14.19 3.86 -29.01
CA ALA A 467 13.63 3.17 -30.18
C ALA A 467 12.59 4.04 -30.90
N GLU A 468 11.61 4.58 -30.17
CA GLU A 468 10.53 5.44 -30.70
C GLU A 468 11.07 6.71 -31.38
N HIS A 469 12.13 7.30 -30.84
CA HIS A 469 12.71 8.56 -31.33
C HIS A 469 14.00 8.40 -32.14
N ARG A 470 14.46 7.16 -32.38
CA ARG A 470 15.77 6.80 -32.93
C ARG A 470 16.24 7.71 -34.05
N ALA A 471 15.48 7.85 -35.12
CA ALA A 471 15.88 8.58 -36.33
C ALA A 471 16.29 10.03 -36.03
N ARG A 472 15.55 10.71 -35.14
CA ARG A 472 15.82 12.08 -34.71
C ARG A 472 17.06 12.14 -33.81
N LEU A 473 17.20 11.19 -32.89
CA LEU A 473 18.36 11.10 -31.99
C LEU A 473 19.65 10.83 -32.75
N THR A 474 19.67 9.88 -33.69
CA THR A 474 20.86 9.60 -34.52
C THR A 474 21.25 10.81 -35.38
N LYS A 475 20.28 11.51 -35.98
CA LYS A 475 20.57 12.74 -36.72
C LYS A 475 21.17 13.81 -35.81
N PHE A 476 20.56 14.05 -34.65
CA PHE A 476 21.07 15.03 -33.69
C PHE A 476 22.49 14.70 -33.20
N VAL A 477 22.79 13.42 -32.95
CA VAL A 477 24.14 12.95 -32.55
C VAL A 477 25.18 13.18 -33.65
N GLN A 478 24.79 12.98 -34.93
CA GLN A 478 25.63 13.28 -36.10
C GLN A 478 25.88 14.78 -36.25
N ASP A 479 24.81 15.58 -36.25
CA ASP A 479 24.86 17.04 -36.41
C ASP A 479 25.67 17.71 -35.28
N ALA A 480 25.62 17.15 -34.05
CA ALA A 480 26.32 17.68 -32.87
C ALA A 480 27.73 17.11 -32.65
N GLN A 481 28.20 16.17 -33.49
CA GLN A 481 29.52 15.50 -33.39
C GLN A 481 29.87 15.05 -31.96
N LEU A 482 28.96 14.33 -31.30
CA LEU A 482 29.09 13.96 -29.90
C LEU A 482 30.30 13.04 -29.64
N PRO A 483 31.30 13.44 -28.83
CA PRO A 483 32.43 12.58 -28.51
C PRO A 483 31.97 11.40 -27.65
N GLY A 484 32.39 10.19 -28.03
CA GLY A 484 31.95 8.95 -27.38
C GLY A 484 30.52 8.51 -27.75
N ALA A 485 29.93 9.05 -28.82
CA ALA A 485 28.69 8.53 -29.38
C ALA A 485 28.83 7.04 -29.76
N PRO A 486 27.86 6.18 -29.40
CA PRO A 486 27.90 4.76 -29.75
C PRO A 486 27.61 4.55 -31.24
N GLY A 487 28.20 3.50 -31.82
CA GLY A 487 28.03 3.17 -33.23
C GLY A 487 26.69 2.48 -33.53
N LYS A 488 26.53 2.07 -34.80
CA LYS A 488 25.30 1.42 -35.31
C LYS A 488 24.97 0.12 -34.57
N GLU A 489 26.00 -0.60 -34.10
CA GLU A 489 25.88 -1.87 -33.38
C GLU A 489 25.05 -1.73 -32.09
N TRP A 490 25.22 -0.61 -31.40
CA TRP A 490 24.51 -0.30 -30.16
C TRP A 490 23.04 0.05 -30.40
N TRP A 491 22.76 0.86 -31.44
CA TRP A 491 21.39 1.21 -31.81
C TRP A 491 20.57 -0.01 -32.26
N VAL A 492 21.17 -0.92 -33.03
CA VAL A 492 20.55 -2.19 -33.42
C VAL A 492 20.24 -3.05 -32.18
N THR A 493 21.19 -3.14 -31.25
CA THR A 493 21.00 -3.86 -29.96
C THR A 493 19.85 -3.27 -29.13
N ILE A 494 19.69 -1.94 -29.10
CA ILE A 494 18.56 -1.29 -28.40
C ILE A 494 17.20 -1.67 -29.00
N LEU A 495 17.08 -1.71 -30.33
CA LEU A 495 15.81 -2.05 -30.97
C LEU A 495 15.40 -3.49 -30.63
N ALA A 496 16.34 -4.43 -30.74
CA ALA A 496 16.16 -5.84 -30.38
C ALA A 496 15.81 -6.03 -28.90
N ALA A 497 16.52 -5.35 -27.98
CA ALA A 497 16.21 -5.40 -26.56
C ALA A 497 14.82 -4.80 -26.24
N SER A 498 14.44 -3.71 -26.91
CA SER A 498 13.13 -3.05 -26.71
C SER A 498 11.97 -3.93 -27.17
N SER A 499 12.10 -4.65 -28.28
CA SER A 499 11.01 -5.52 -28.78
C SER A 499 10.79 -6.75 -27.88
N VAL A 500 11.85 -7.33 -27.32
CA VAL A 500 11.77 -8.37 -26.27
C VAL A 500 11.11 -7.83 -25.00
N VAL A 501 11.47 -6.62 -24.56
CA VAL A 501 10.87 -5.95 -23.40
C VAL A 501 9.36 -5.74 -23.56
N ASP A 502 8.87 -5.43 -24.76
CA ASP A 502 7.44 -5.27 -24.99
C ASP A 502 6.67 -6.61 -24.82
N ARG A 503 7.24 -7.75 -25.25
CA ARG A 503 6.68 -9.09 -24.95
C ARG A 503 6.65 -9.39 -23.46
N VAL A 504 7.76 -9.09 -22.77
CA VAL A 504 7.88 -9.22 -21.32
C VAL A 504 6.82 -8.38 -20.57
N ASN A 505 6.58 -7.14 -21.00
CA ASN A 505 5.56 -6.28 -20.40
C ASN A 505 4.13 -6.81 -20.63
N VAL A 506 3.84 -7.38 -21.81
CA VAL A 506 2.54 -8.05 -22.06
C VAL A 506 2.35 -9.23 -21.11
N ALA A 507 3.35 -10.10 -20.95
CA ALA A 507 3.27 -11.23 -20.03
C ALA A 507 3.12 -10.79 -18.56
N LEU A 508 3.90 -9.78 -18.12
CA LEU A 508 3.78 -9.21 -16.78
C LEU A 508 2.38 -8.62 -16.52
N ASN A 509 1.79 -7.94 -17.51
CA ASN A 509 0.42 -7.42 -17.39
C ASN A 509 -0.61 -8.55 -17.27
N SER A 510 -0.52 -9.58 -18.11
CA SER A 510 -1.40 -10.76 -18.06
C SER A 510 -1.29 -11.55 -16.74
N LEU A 511 -0.07 -11.65 -16.17
CA LEU A 511 0.15 -12.26 -14.85
C LEU A 511 -0.44 -11.42 -13.69
N CYS A 512 -0.76 -10.15 -13.91
CA CYS A 512 -1.33 -9.23 -12.93
C CYS A 512 -2.86 -9.12 -12.96
N GLU A 513 -3.55 -9.89 -13.82
CA GLU A 513 -5.02 -9.92 -13.87
C GLU A 513 -5.62 -10.77 -12.72
N PRO A 514 -6.83 -10.44 -12.22
CA PRO A 514 -7.39 -11.07 -11.03
C PRO A 514 -7.72 -12.56 -11.20
N ALA A 515 -7.60 -13.30 -10.10
CA ALA A 515 -7.40 -14.75 -10.08
C ALA A 515 -8.57 -15.64 -10.56
N THR A 516 -9.76 -15.10 -10.78
CA THR A 516 -11.00 -15.87 -11.08
C THR A 516 -10.96 -16.69 -12.37
N ALA A 517 -9.94 -16.54 -13.21
CA ALA A 517 -9.76 -17.32 -14.44
C ALA A 517 -8.43 -18.12 -14.53
N LEU A 518 -7.46 -17.94 -13.62
CA LEU A 518 -6.04 -18.00 -14.03
C LEU A 518 -5.13 -19.04 -13.37
N SER A 519 -5.57 -19.90 -12.44
CA SER A 519 -4.68 -20.91 -11.84
C SER A 519 -4.06 -21.88 -12.85
N PHE A 520 -4.80 -22.21 -13.93
CA PHE A 520 -4.29 -22.97 -15.07
C PHE A 520 -3.51 -22.12 -16.09
N SER A 521 -3.79 -20.81 -16.20
CA SER A 521 -3.27 -19.96 -17.27
C SER A 521 -1.93 -19.27 -16.94
N ARG A 522 -1.48 -19.23 -15.67
CA ARG A 522 -0.15 -18.66 -15.34
C ARG A 522 1.01 -19.41 -15.99
N ARG A 523 0.96 -20.75 -16.03
CA ARG A 523 1.94 -21.58 -16.77
C ARG A 523 1.85 -21.34 -18.27
N GLU A 524 0.64 -21.24 -18.79
CA GLU A 524 0.36 -20.92 -20.19
C GLU A 524 0.90 -19.54 -20.57
N CYS A 525 0.84 -18.54 -19.68
CA CYS A 525 1.40 -17.21 -19.87
C CYS A 525 2.94 -17.21 -19.90
N LEU A 526 3.61 -17.95 -19.00
CA LEU A 526 5.07 -18.11 -19.06
C LEU A 526 5.51 -18.91 -20.29
N GLY A 527 4.79 -20.00 -20.61
CA GLY A 527 5.02 -20.79 -21.82
C GLY A 527 4.83 -19.96 -23.08
N LYS A 528 3.79 -19.12 -23.14
CA LYS A 528 3.54 -18.17 -24.21
C LYS A 528 4.64 -17.12 -24.31
N LEU A 529 5.14 -16.58 -23.21
CA LEU A 529 6.29 -15.66 -23.25
C LEU A 529 7.52 -16.33 -23.86
N VAL A 530 7.81 -17.57 -23.46
CA VAL A 530 8.89 -18.39 -24.04
C VAL A 530 8.65 -18.61 -25.54
N THR A 531 7.44 -18.98 -25.95
CA THR A 531 7.09 -19.22 -27.36
C THR A 531 7.15 -17.93 -28.20
N ASP A 532 6.60 -16.82 -27.71
CA ASP A 532 6.60 -15.53 -28.41
C ASP A 532 8.03 -15.01 -28.63
N VAL A 533 8.89 -15.13 -27.60
CA VAL A 533 10.30 -14.68 -27.68
C VAL A 533 11.15 -15.64 -28.52
N ALA A 534 10.90 -16.95 -28.46
CA ALA A 534 11.56 -17.92 -29.34
C ALA A 534 11.17 -17.71 -30.81
N LEU A 535 9.88 -17.51 -31.10
CA LEU A 535 9.37 -17.33 -32.46
C LEU A 535 9.86 -16.03 -33.11
N MET A 536 9.96 -14.93 -32.35
CA MET A 536 10.50 -13.67 -32.88
C MET A 536 12.03 -13.68 -33.05
N SER A 537 12.76 -14.60 -32.42
CA SER A 537 14.23 -14.65 -32.50
C SER A 537 14.78 -15.79 -33.35
N GLY A 538 13.95 -16.81 -33.63
CA GLY A 538 14.38 -18.06 -34.26
C GLY A 538 15.07 -19.04 -33.28
N ALA A 539 14.93 -18.85 -31.96
CA ALA A 539 15.54 -19.74 -30.97
C ALA A 539 14.86 -21.12 -30.95
N LEU A 540 15.68 -22.16 -30.79
CA LEU A 540 15.27 -23.57 -30.80
C LEU A 540 15.39 -24.18 -29.41
N GLY A 541 14.34 -24.88 -28.96
CA GLY A 541 14.33 -25.65 -27.72
C GLY A 541 12.94 -25.78 -27.10
N PRO A 542 12.81 -26.47 -25.95
CA PRO A 542 13.90 -27.15 -25.22
C PRO A 542 14.44 -28.37 -26.00
N LEU A 543 15.76 -28.46 -26.08
CA LEU A 543 16.49 -29.47 -26.86
C LEU A 543 16.69 -30.76 -26.04
N SER A 544 16.39 -31.89 -26.66
CA SER A 544 16.70 -33.20 -26.07
C SER A 544 18.21 -33.46 -26.01
N ALA A 545 18.65 -34.32 -25.10
CA ALA A 545 20.07 -34.70 -24.96
C ALA A 545 20.78 -35.10 -26.29
N PRO A 546 20.20 -35.93 -27.19
CA PRO A 546 20.83 -36.21 -28.49
C PRO A 546 20.85 -34.99 -29.43
N GLN A 547 19.86 -34.09 -29.36
CA GLN A 547 19.88 -32.85 -30.15
C GLN A 547 21.00 -31.91 -29.67
N ARG A 548 21.20 -31.76 -28.35
CA ARG A 548 22.33 -30.99 -27.79
C ARG A 548 23.68 -31.54 -28.27
N LEU A 549 23.87 -32.86 -28.31
CA LEU A 549 25.09 -33.46 -28.85
C LEU A 549 25.32 -33.18 -30.35
N SER A 550 24.25 -33.04 -31.14
CA SER A 550 24.34 -32.62 -32.55
C SER A 550 24.58 -31.13 -32.74
N MET A 551 24.06 -30.28 -31.83
CA MET A 551 24.19 -28.82 -31.91
C MET A 551 25.52 -28.31 -31.32
N ALA A 552 26.14 -29.03 -30.38
CA ALA A 552 27.48 -28.76 -29.89
C ALA A 552 28.60 -28.86 -30.96
N GLN A 553 28.28 -29.37 -32.16
CA GLN A 553 29.18 -29.40 -33.33
C GLN A 553 28.91 -28.24 -34.32
N SER A 554 27.95 -27.38 -34.02
CA SER A 554 27.53 -26.24 -34.85
C SER A 554 27.88 -24.91 -34.19
N ASN A 555 28.00 -23.84 -34.99
CA ASN A 555 28.51 -22.53 -34.55
C ASN A 555 27.43 -21.68 -33.82
N ASN A 556 26.60 -22.35 -33.01
CA ASN A 556 25.39 -21.82 -32.38
C ASN A 556 25.66 -21.34 -30.95
N PHE A 557 24.84 -20.40 -30.49
CA PHE A 557 24.83 -19.97 -29.09
C PHE A 557 23.92 -20.92 -28.29
N GLU A 558 24.35 -21.35 -27.11
CA GLU A 558 23.61 -22.29 -26.25
C GLU A 558 23.50 -21.74 -24.81
N VAL A 559 22.29 -21.75 -24.23
CA VAL A 559 22.07 -21.42 -22.81
C VAL A 559 21.02 -22.37 -22.20
N GLY A 560 21.47 -23.30 -21.36
CA GLY A 560 20.61 -24.37 -20.83
C GLY A 560 20.14 -25.31 -21.95
N ASP A 561 18.85 -25.59 -22.04
CA ASP A 561 18.28 -26.45 -23.08
C ASP A 561 17.86 -25.69 -24.36
N PHE A 562 18.31 -24.45 -24.58
CA PHE A 562 17.96 -23.65 -25.76
C PHE A 562 19.19 -23.24 -26.55
N ALA A 563 19.06 -23.20 -27.88
CA ALA A 563 20.09 -22.74 -28.79
C ALA A 563 19.56 -21.74 -29.82
N LEU A 564 20.42 -20.85 -30.32
CA LEU A 564 20.11 -19.88 -31.36
C LEU A 564 21.29 -19.79 -32.34
N SER A 565 21.01 -19.84 -33.65
CA SER A 565 22.06 -19.73 -34.65
C SER A 565 22.47 -18.29 -34.91
N ARG A 566 23.68 -18.11 -35.44
CA ARG A 566 24.18 -16.81 -35.88
C ARG A 566 23.25 -16.19 -36.92
N GLU A 567 22.83 -16.99 -37.90
CA GLU A 567 21.96 -16.59 -39.01
C GLU A 567 20.57 -16.16 -38.54
N ALA A 568 19.97 -16.91 -37.60
CA ALA A 568 18.70 -16.53 -36.99
C ALA A 568 18.81 -15.22 -36.19
N THR A 569 19.92 -15.04 -35.46
CA THR A 569 20.18 -13.77 -34.76
C THR A 569 20.33 -12.60 -35.74
N PHE A 570 21.04 -12.81 -36.86
CA PHE A 570 21.12 -11.81 -37.94
C PHE A 570 19.74 -11.46 -38.50
N SER A 571 18.89 -12.45 -38.78
CA SER A 571 17.51 -12.22 -39.23
C SER A 571 16.71 -11.41 -38.21
N PHE A 572 16.75 -11.79 -36.93
CA PHE A 572 16.08 -11.08 -35.84
C PHE A 572 16.53 -9.61 -35.73
N LEU A 573 17.83 -9.33 -35.86
CA LEU A 573 18.33 -7.95 -35.86
C LEU A 573 17.82 -7.16 -37.07
N LYS A 574 17.82 -7.75 -38.28
CA LYS A 574 17.31 -7.13 -39.51
C LYS A 574 15.78 -6.91 -39.46
N GLU A 575 15.03 -7.77 -38.78
CA GLU A 575 13.58 -7.64 -38.58
C GLU A 575 13.16 -6.41 -37.73
N GLN A 576 14.08 -5.75 -37.04
CA GLN A 576 13.76 -4.53 -36.27
C GLN A 576 13.46 -3.29 -37.13
N GLY A 577 13.50 -3.41 -38.47
CA GLY A 577 13.07 -2.40 -39.44
C GLY A 577 14.19 -1.93 -40.37
N SER A 578 13.87 -1.07 -41.35
CA SER A 578 14.78 -0.71 -42.46
C SER A 578 16.16 -0.20 -42.00
N PHE A 579 16.21 0.64 -40.97
CA PHE A 579 17.48 1.10 -40.40
C PHE A 579 18.32 -0.06 -39.85
N ALA A 580 17.71 -1.08 -39.25
CA ALA A 580 18.43 -2.21 -38.71
C ALA A 580 18.96 -3.13 -39.83
N ILE A 581 18.23 -3.26 -40.94
CA ILE A 581 18.73 -3.90 -42.18
C ILE A 581 20.00 -3.19 -42.65
N GLU A 582 19.90 -1.89 -42.99
CA GLU A 582 21.02 -1.07 -43.48
C GLU A 582 22.21 -1.06 -42.50
N ALA A 583 21.95 -0.95 -41.20
CA ALA A 583 22.97 -0.94 -40.17
C ALA A 583 23.69 -2.29 -40.02
N VAL A 584 22.96 -3.41 -40.07
CA VAL A 584 23.57 -4.74 -39.93
C VAL A 584 24.35 -5.11 -41.17
N ASP A 585 23.84 -4.81 -42.38
CA ASP A 585 24.55 -5.03 -43.64
C ASP A 585 25.89 -4.27 -43.67
N GLU A 586 25.88 -2.98 -43.31
CA GLU A 586 27.10 -2.17 -43.27
C GLU A 586 28.10 -2.64 -42.19
N LEU A 587 27.61 -3.07 -41.02
CA LEU A 587 28.44 -3.63 -39.95
C LEU A 587 29.04 -4.98 -40.35
N GLU A 588 28.30 -5.81 -41.07
CA GLU A 588 28.76 -7.11 -41.58
C GLU A 588 29.90 -6.94 -42.59
N GLU A 589 29.76 -6.01 -43.54
CA GLU A 589 30.79 -5.72 -44.55
C GLU A 589 32.02 -4.97 -43.98
N ASN A 590 31.80 -3.93 -43.17
CA ASN A 590 32.85 -2.95 -42.84
C ASN A 590 33.37 -3.03 -41.40
N PHE A 591 32.61 -3.63 -40.47
CA PHE A 591 32.90 -3.63 -39.04
C PHE A 591 32.58 -4.99 -38.38
N SER A 592 33.03 -6.08 -39.00
CA SER A 592 32.61 -7.45 -38.67
C SER A 592 32.75 -7.83 -37.18
N THR A 593 33.76 -7.29 -36.47
CA THR A 593 33.93 -7.47 -35.02
C THR A 593 32.83 -6.78 -34.18
N CYS A 594 32.39 -5.58 -34.56
CA CYS A 594 31.25 -4.91 -33.95
C CYS A 594 29.94 -5.62 -34.27
N CYS A 595 29.79 -6.12 -35.50
CA CYS A 595 28.64 -6.91 -35.92
C CYS A 595 28.52 -8.20 -35.08
N GLN A 596 29.63 -8.94 -34.97
CA GLN A 596 29.73 -10.14 -34.15
C GLN A 596 29.41 -9.87 -32.68
N ALA A 597 29.94 -8.79 -32.08
CA ALA A 597 29.66 -8.44 -30.69
C ALA A 597 28.17 -8.12 -30.45
N ALA A 598 27.48 -7.46 -31.38
CA ALA A 598 26.04 -7.19 -31.29
C ALA A 598 25.20 -8.48 -31.42
N VAL A 599 25.58 -9.37 -32.34
CA VAL A 599 24.98 -10.69 -32.50
C VAL A 599 25.15 -11.53 -31.23
N GLU A 600 26.37 -11.66 -30.71
CA GLU A 600 26.68 -12.42 -29.48
C GLU A 600 25.89 -11.87 -28.28
N THR A 601 25.93 -10.56 -28.07
CA THR A 601 25.22 -9.90 -26.96
C THR A 601 23.70 -10.13 -27.05
N THR A 602 23.12 -10.00 -28.25
CA THR A 602 21.68 -10.18 -28.46
C THR A 602 21.27 -11.63 -28.28
N ALA A 603 22.05 -12.58 -28.81
CA ALA A 603 21.76 -14.01 -28.68
C ALA A 603 21.81 -14.48 -27.22
N ILE A 604 22.86 -14.07 -26.47
CA ILE A 604 22.98 -14.39 -25.04
C ILE A 604 21.84 -13.77 -24.23
N PHE A 605 21.45 -12.52 -24.51
CA PHE A 605 20.32 -11.86 -23.85
C PHE A 605 18.99 -12.61 -24.08
N VAL A 606 18.67 -12.94 -25.33
CA VAL A 606 17.45 -13.67 -25.70
C VAL A 606 17.43 -15.07 -25.09
N LEU A 607 18.50 -15.84 -25.26
CA LEU A 607 18.59 -17.21 -24.74
C LEU A 607 18.57 -17.25 -23.21
N SER A 608 19.21 -16.29 -22.53
CA SER A 608 19.16 -16.18 -21.07
C SER A 608 17.74 -15.94 -20.56
N LEU A 609 16.98 -15.06 -21.22
CA LEU A 609 15.58 -14.82 -20.88
C LEU A 609 14.73 -16.08 -21.11
N ILE A 610 14.81 -16.68 -22.30
CA ILE A 610 14.06 -17.89 -22.66
C ILE A 610 14.37 -19.03 -21.68
N SER A 611 15.65 -19.32 -21.45
CA SER A 611 16.10 -20.45 -20.64
C SER A 611 15.68 -20.31 -19.17
N LYS A 612 15.88 -19.12 -18.58
CA LYS A 612 15.46 -18.86 -17.18
C LYS A 612 13.94 -18.87 -17.01
N VAL A 613 13.19 -18.23 -17.92
CA VAL A 613 11.71 -18.24 -17.86
C VAL A 613 11.16 -19.65 -18.11
N HIS A 614 11.78 -20.44 -18.98
CA HIS A 614 11.42 -21.85 -19.16
C HIS A 614 11.66 -22.67 -17.89
N GLN A 615 12.79 -22.46 -17.18
CA GLN A 615 13.07 -23.13 -15.91
C GLN A 615 12.07 -22.76 -14.79
N MET A 616 11.41 -21.60 -14.85
CA MET A 616 10.31 -21.28 -13.93
C MET A 616 9.07 -22.18 -14.12
N ALA A 617 8.84 -22.72 -15.32
CA ALA A 617 7.64 -23.50 -15.63
C ALA A 617 7.57 -24.91 -14.99
N PRO A 618 8.63 -25.76 -14.97
CA PRO A 618 8.58 -27.09 -14.37
C PRO A 618 8.55 -27.10 -12.84
N HIS A 619 9.16 -26.10 -12.17
CA HIS A 619 9.12 -25.96 -10.70
C HIS A 619 7.70 -25.80 -10.14
N CYS A 620 6.72 -25.44 -10.99
CA CYS A 620 5.30 -25.37 -10.63
C CYS A 620 4.57 -26.74 -10.68
N SER A 621 5.25 -27.89 -10.80
CA SER A 621 4.58 -29.20 -10.67
C SER A 621 5.40 -30.40 -10.22
N GLN A 622 6.70 -30.51 -10.50
CA GLN A 622 7.44 -31.75 -10.20
C GLN A 622 8.89 -31.49 -9.79
N ASN A 623 9.18 -31.62 -8.48
CA ASN A 623 10.36 -32.31 -7.96
C ASN A 623 10.29 -32.38 -6.42
N GLY A 624 10.47 -33.58 -5.86
CA GLY A 624 10.48 -33.82 -4.40
C GLY A 624 11.78 -33.39 -3.71
N SER A 625 12.33 -32.22 -4.07
CA SER A 625 13.49 -31.63 -3.39
C SER A 625 13.01 -30.67 -2.31
N LEU A 626 13.19 -31.06 -1.05
CA LEU A 626 12.65 -30.39 0.17
C LEU A 626 13.28 -29.00 0.49
N THR A 627 13.90 -28.32 -0.48
CA THR A 627 14.86 -27.23 -0.22
C THR A 627 14.74 -26.02 -1.15
N SER A 628 13.61 -25.83 -1.84
CA SER A 628 13.35 -24.59 -2.62
C SER A 628 11.92 -24.10 -2.41
N ASN A 629 11.78 -22.97 -1.71
CA ASN A 629 10.49 -22.31 -1.43
C ASN A 629 9.89 -21.73 -2.71
N SER A 630 9.10 -22.51 -3.47
CA SER A 630 8.37 -22.02 -4.63
C SER A 630 6.94 -22.53 -4.76
N SER A 631 6.09 -21.63 -5.25
CA SER A 631 4.63 -21.67 -5.33
C SER A 631 4.04 -22.92 -5.99
N ALA A 632 3.41 -23.73 -5.14
CA ALA A 632 2.37 -24.64 -5.58
C ALA A 632 1.18 -23.83 -6.12
N SER A 633 0.59 -24.26 -7.23
CA SER A 633 -0.70 -23.73 -7.67
C SER A 633 -1.77 -24.08 -6.63
N LEU A 634 -2.69 -23.14 -6.35
CA LEU A 634 -3.79 -23.38 -5.41
C LEU A 634 -4.60 -24.63 -5.83
N PRO A 635 -4.68 -25.66 -4.97
CA PRO A 635 -5.35 -26.90 -5.33
C PRO A 635 -6.87 -26.73 -5.37
N PRO A 636 -7.61 -27.63 -6.05
CA PRO A 636 -9.07 -27.60 -6.09
C PRO A 636 -9.68 -27.65 -4.68
N PHE A 637 -10.52 -26.67 -4.34
CA PHE A 637 -11.17 -26.55 -3.02
C PHE A 637 -12.70 -26.47 -3.07
N LEU A 638 -13.31 -26.42 -4.26
CA LEU A 638 -14.77 -26.48 -4.44
C LEU A 638 -15.21 -27.91 -4.80
N PRO A 639 -16.34 -28.43 -4.30
CA PRO A 639 -16.78 -29.80 -4.59
C PRO A 639 -16.87 -30.11 -6.09
N ALA A 640 -17.37 -29.16 -6.89
CA ALA A 640 -17.57 -29.31 -8.33
C ALA A 640 -16.26 -29.51 -9.15
N THR A 641 -15.11 -29.12 -8.61
CA THR A 641 -13.78 -29.42 -9.17
C THR A 641 -13.10 -30.57 -8.44
N LEU A 642 -13.20 -30.60 -7.11
CA LEU A 642 -12.59 -31.59 -6.23
C LEU A 642 -13.07 -33.03 -6.47
N CYS A 643 -14.35 -33.24 -6.82
CA CYS A 643 -14.88 -34.56 -7.21
C CYS A 643 -14.24 -35.12 -8.50
N LYS A 644 -13.71 -34.23 -9.35
CA LYS A 644 -13.15 -34.58 -10.67
C LYS A 644 -11.66 -34.89 -10.59
N SER A 645 -10.96 -34.35 -9.58
CA SER A 645 -9.56 -34.66 -9.26
C SER A 645 -9.33 -36.16 -9.01
N ARG A 646 -8.11 -36.66 -9.25
CA ARG A 646 -7.76 -38.02 -8.84
C ARG A 646 -7.41 -38.03 -7.35
N SER A 647 -7.70 -39.14 -6.69
CA SER A 647 -7.38 -39.31 -5.27
C SER A 647 -5.87 -39.25 -5.02
N GLN A 648 -5.04 -39.75 -5.94
CA GLN A 648 -3.59 -39.58 -5.90
C GLN A 648 -3.17 -38.10 -5.91
N ASP A 649 -3.77 -37.29 -6.80
CA ASP A 649 -3.48 -35.85 -6.88
C ASP A 649 -3.85 -35.14 -5.56
N PHE A 650 -4.96 -35.54 -4.93
CA PHE A 650 -5.43 -35.01 -3.66
C PHE A 650 -4.51 -35.41 -2.48
N VAL A 651 -4.06 -36.66 -2.42
CA VAL A 651 -3.09 -37.13 -1.41
C VAL A 651 -1.78 -36.36 -1.49
N VAL A 652 -1.29 -36.03 -2.69
CA VAL A 652 -0.10 -35.16 -2.85
C VAL A 652 -0.35 -33.77 -2.24
N GLN A 653 -1.55 -33.20 -2.38
CA GLN A 653 -1.87 -31.91 -1.75
C GLN A 653 -1.96 -31.99 -0.23
N LEU A 654 -2.49 -33.08 0.34
CA LEU A 654 -2.44 -33.34 1.78
C LEU A 654 -0.99 -33.46 2.28
N GLN A 655 -0.14 -34.19 1.55
CA GLN A 655 1.28 -34.36 1.90
C GLN A 655 2.05 -33.04 1.88
N ILE A 656 1.81 -32.15 0.90
CA ILE A 656 2.40 -30.80 0.85
C ILE A 656 2.03 -29.99 2.11
N GLN A 657 0.83 -30.19 2.66
CA GLN A 657 0.36 -29.48 3.87
C GLN A 657 0.61 -30.24 5.18
N SER A 658 1.26 -31.40 5.15
CA SER A 658 1.46 -32.30 6.30
C SER A 658 2.00 -31.59 7.55
N VAL A 659 3.04 -30.75 7.40
CA VAL A 659 3.65 -29.96 8.48
C VAL A 659 2.63 -29.09 9.21
N ARG A 660 1.67 -28.49 8.48
CA ARG A 660 0.59 -27.67 9.05
C ARG A 660 -0.50 -28.53 9.67
N LEU A 661 -0.95 -29.55 8.93
CA LEU A 661 -2.04 -30.44 9.34
C LEU A 661 -1.72 -31.14 10.67
N GLN A 662 -0.48 -31.62 10.84
CA GLN A 662 -0.02 -32.30 12.06
C GLN A 662 0.03 -31.40 13.31
N GLN A 663 -0.07 -30.07 13.18
CA GLN A 663 -0.18 -29.17 14.35
C GLN A 663 -1.60 -29.10 14.93
N HIS A 664 -2.62 -29.54 14.19
CA HIS A 664 -4.03 -29.32 14.55
C HIS A 664 -4.92 -30.57 14.42
N PHE A 665 -4.61 -31.46 13.48
CA PHE A 665 -5.33 -32.71 13.25
C PHE A 665 -4.52 -33.90 13.74
N SER A 666 -5.20 -34.89 14.35
CA SER A 666 -4.62 -36.20 14.60
C SER A 666 -4.39 -36.98 13.29
N ALA A 667 -3.56 -38.03 13.32
CA ALA A 667 -3.33 -38.89 12.17
C ALA A 667 -4.67 -39.44 11.59
N ASP A 668 -5.53 -39.98 12.46
CA ASP A 668 -6.87 -40.47 12.11
C ASP A 668 -7.73 -39.39 11.42
N GLN A 669 -7.65 -38.13 11.85
CA GLN A 669 -8.38 -37.03 11.22
C GLN A 669 -7.81 -36.66 9.84
N ILE A 670 -6.51 -36.81 9.63
CA ILE A 670 -5.87 -36.60 8.31
C ILE A 670 -6.29 -37.71 7.35
N GLU A 671 -6.32 -38.97 7.80
CA GLU A 671 -6.86 -40.10 7.01
C GLU A 671 -8.36 -39.91 6.70
N GLN A 672 -9.15 -39.45 7.68
CA GLN A 672 -10.56 -39.12 7.46
C GLN A 672 -10.78 -38.01 6.42
N ILE A 673 -9.85 -37.06 6.23
CA ILE A 673 -9.95 -36.06 5.15
C ILE A 673 -9.81 -36.75 3.77
N GLU A 674 -8.92 -37.74 3.65
CA GLU A 674 -8.79 -38.54 2.42
C GLU A 674 -10.03 -39.41 2.17
N ASP A 675 -10.55 -40.07 3.20
CA ASP A 675 -11.75 -40.89 3.09
C ASP A 675 -12.98 -40.04 2.72
N GLN A 676 -13.14 -38.85 3.31
CA GLN A 676 -14.21 -37.92 2.91
C GLN A 676 -14.07 -37.48 1.45
N HIS A 677 -12.85 -37.27 0.92
CA HIS A 677 -12.63 -37.02 -0.51
C HIS A 677 -13.06 -38.21 -1.38
N ARG A 678 -12.69 -39.43 -0.96
CA ARG A 678 -12.99 -40.68 -1.65
C ARG A 678 -14.50 -40.96 -1.68
N VAL A 679 -15.20 -40.73 -0.57
CA VAL A 679 -16.65 -40.85 -0.44
C VAL A 679 -17.35 -39.81 -1.32
N LEU A 680 -16.99 -38.53 -1.21
CA LEU A 680 -17.57 -37.45 -2.03
C LEU A 680 -17.43 -37.73 -3.54
N ARG A 681 -16.24 -38.18 -3.97
CA ARG A 681 -15.96 -38.57 -5.36
C ARG A 681 -16.77 -39.77 -5.83
N THR A 682 -17.05 -40.71 -4.92
CA THR A 682 -17.84 -41.92 -5.21
C THR A 682 -19.32 -41.56 -5.32
N ALA A 683 -19.84 -40.76 -4.38
CA ALA A 683 -21.20 -40.23 -4.43
C ALA A 683 -21.47 -39.45 -5.73
N TYR A 684 -20.58 -38.53 -6.12
CA TYR A 684 -20.68 -37.78 -7.38
C TYR A 684 -20.73 -38.65 -8.66
N ARG A 685 -20.24 -39.90 -8.59
CA ARG A 685 -20.22 -40.84 -9.72
C ARG A 685 -21.38 -41.82 -9.75
N LEU A 686 -21.93 -42.18 -8.59
CA LEU A 686 -22.94 -43.23 -8.44
C LEU A 686 -24.34 -42.67 -8.14
N ASP A 687 -24.44 -41.50 -7.53
CA ASP A 687 -25.69 -40.83 -7.20
C ASP A 687 -25.93 -39.65 -8.16
N GLU A 688 -26.96 -39.79 -9.00
CA GLU A 688 -27.34 -38.77 -9.97
C GLU A 688 -27.83 -37.48 -9.29
N SER A 689 -28.50 -37.56 -8.14
CA SER A 689 -28.96 -36.40 -7.38
C SER A 689 -27.78 -35.57 -6.87
N VAL A 690 -26.77 -36.22 -6.29
CA VAL A 690 -25.52 -35.56 -5.86
C VAL A 690 -24.78 -34.97 -7.07
N SER A 691 -24.71 -35.70 -8.18
CA SER A 691 -24.09 -35.20 -9.41
C SER A 691 -24.78 -33.95 -9.96
N GLN A 692 -26.11 -33.97 -10.05
CA GLN A 692 -26.93 -32.82 -10.46
C GLN A 692 -26.73 -31.63 -9.50
N GLN A 693 -26.87 -31.82 -8.19
CA GLN A 693 -26.75 -30.76 -7.18
C GLN A 693 -25.36 -30.10 -7.13
N ILE A 694 -24.29 -30.86 -7.42
CA ILE A 694 -22.93 -30.34 -7.54
C ILE A 694 -22.69 -29.69 -8.91
N SER A 695 -23.30 -30.19 -9.99
CA SER A 695 -23.13 -29.64 -11.34
C SER A 695 -23.82 -28.28 -11.56
N VAL A 696 -24.89 -28.00 -10.80
CA VAL A 696 -25.61 -26.72 -10.80
C VAL A 696 -24.78 -25.58 -10.18
N LEU A 697 -23.72 -25.89 -9.41
CA LEU A 697 -22.84 -24.89 -8.84
C LEU A 697 -22.05 -24.18 -9.95
N SER A 698 -22.36 -22.89 -10.18
CA SER A 698 -21.59 -22.04 -11.08
C SER A 698 -20.15 -21.83 -10.56
N LYS A 699 -19.22 -21.44 -11.45
CA LYS A 699 -17.86 -21.01 -11.06
C LYS A 699 -17.83 -19.80 -10.12
N ALA A 700 -18.95 -19.08 -9.94
CA ALA A 700 -19.11 -17.93 -9.06
C ALA A 700 -19.92 -18.24 -7.79
N SER A 701 -20.16 -19.52 -7.48
CA SER A 701 -20.83 -19.93 -6.23
C SER A 701 -19.89 -19.67 -5.05
N SER A 702 -20.40 -19.05 -3.97
CA SER A 702 -19.58 -18.82 -2.78
C SER A 702 -19.20 -20.15 -2.10
N PHE A 703 -18.10 -20.14 -1.34
CA PHE A 703 -17.65 -21.32 -0.60
C PHE A 703 -18.75 -21.92 0.30
N ARG A 704 -19.53 -21.06 0.99
CA ARG A 704 -20.64 -21.46 1.86
C ARG A 704 -21.76 -22.16 1.09
N GLU A 705 -22.13 -21.65 -0.08
CA GLU A 705 -23.16 -22.27 -0.94
C GLU A 705 -22.67 -23.61 -1.49
N ALA A 706 -21.43 -23.66 -1.97
CA ALA A 706 -20.82 -24.86 -2.52
C ALA A 706 -20.70 -25.99 -1.49
N TRP A 707 -20.39 -25.66 -0.24
CA TRP A 707 -20.21 -26.60 0.88
C TRP A 707 -21.41 -26.69 1.84
N SER A 708 -22.60 -26.31 1.38
CA SER A 708 -23.82 -26.38 2.20
C SER A 708 -24.27 -27.83 2.45
N ASP A 709 -24.68 -28.08 3.70
CA ASP A 709 -25.10 -29.40 4.16
C ASP A 709 -26.32 -29.89 3.35
N GLY A 710 -26.36 -31.19 3.04
CA GLY A 710 -27.40 -31.81 2.20
C GLY A 710 -27.01 -32.05 0.73
N ARG A 711 -26.01 -31.33 0.18
CA ARG A 711 -25.55 -31.52 -1.22
C ARG A 711 -24.81 -32.83 -1.50
N PHE A 712 -24.44 -33.56 -0.45
CA PHE A 712 -23.54 -34.70 -0.52
C PHE A 712 -24.24 -36.04 -0.21
N GLY A 713 -25.56 -36.13 -0.41
CA GLY A 713 -26.31 -37.38 -0.22
C GLY A 713 -26.30 -37.89 1.22
N GLY A 714 -26.21 -36.98 2.19
CA GLY A 714 -26.10 -37.31 3.62
C GLY A 714 -24.70 -37.70 4.12
N ASN A 715 -23.69 -37.75 3.25
CA ASN A 715 -22.31 -38.03 3.65
C ASN A 715 -21.72 -36.88 4.48
N ASP A 716 -20.95 -37.21 5.52
CA ASP A 716 -20.17 -36.21 6.26
C ASP A 716 -18.94 -35.79 5.45
N CYS A 717 -18.81 -34.49 5.23
CA CYS A 717 -17.67 -33.86 4.57
C CYS A 717 -17.06 -32.72 5.44
N ARG A 718 -17.30 -32.71 6.75
CA ARG A 718 -16.90 -31.61 7.66
C ARG A 718 -15.39 -31.38 7.74
N LEU A 719 -14.59 -32.44 7.79
CA LEU A 719 -13.12 -32.32 7.86
C LEU A 719 -12.56 -31.91 6.49
N LEU A 720 -13.08 -32.50 5.41
CA LEU A 720 -12.74 -32.09 4.05
C LEU A 720 -13.10 -30.61 3.78
N ARG A 721 -14.26 -30.15 4.28
CA ARG A 721 -14.67 -28.73 4.21
C ARG A 721 -13.68 -27.84 4.96
N LYS A 722 -13.24 -28.20 6.17
CA LYS A 722 -12.22 -27.43 6.92
C LYS A 722 -10.88 -27.36 6.17
N PHE A 723 -10.45 -28.48 5.58
CA PHE A 723 -9.24 -28.53 4.76
C PHE A 723 -9.36 -27.60 3.54
N CYS A 724 -10.43 -27.74 2.75
CA CYS A 724 -10.67 -26.89 1.60
C CYS A 724 -10.93 -25.41 1.95
N GLY A 725 -11.43 -25.13 3.16
CA GLY A 725 -11.72 -23.79 3.66
C GLY A 725 -10.48 -22.90 3.79
N ALA A 726 -9.44 -23.39 4.46
CA ALA A 726 -8.20 -22.62 4.60
C ALA A 726 -7.48 -22.43 3.24
N ILE A 727 -7.59 -23.41 2.33
CA ILE A 727 -7.11 -23.26 0.94
C ILE A 727 -7.92 -22.17 0.20
N ALA A 728 -9.24 -22.14 0.39
CA ALA A 728 -10.11 -21.12 -0.20
C ALA A 728 -9.80 -19.70 0.33
N CYS A 729 -9.44 -19.56 1.62
CA CYS A 729 -8.98 -18.28 2.19
C CYS A 729 -7.70 -17.74 1.53
N ALA A 730 -6.84 -18.62 0.99
CA ALA A 730 -5.64 -18.24 0.24
C ALA A 730 -5.92 -17.93 -1.24
N ALA A 731 -7.12 -18.21 -1.75
CA ALA A 731 -7.54 -17.81 -3.08
C ALA A 731 -8.04 -16.36 -3.09
N THR A 732 -7.60 -15.57 -4.07
CA THR A 732 -8.04 -14.18 -4.27
C THR A 732 -9.46 -14.16 -4.87
N ASP A 733 -10.46 -14.42 -4.03
CA ASP A 733 -11.88 -14.40 -4.43
C ASP A 733 -12.45 -12.96 -4.38
N PRO A 734 -12.84 -12.36 -5.53
CA PRO A 734 -13.51 -11.06 -5.55
C PRO A 734 -14.89 -11.06 -4.86
N ILE A 735 -15.47 -12.21 -4.51
CA ILE A 735 -16.70 -12.29 -3.71
C ILE A 735 -16.45 -11.82 -2.26
N VAL A 736 -15.23 -11.96 -1.75
CA VAL A 736 -14.81 -11.41 -0.43
C VAL A 736 -14.49 -9.91 -0.53
N VAL A 737 -14.10 -9.41 -1.71
CA VAL A 737 -13.75 -7.99 -1.99
C VAL A 737 -14.99 -7.06 -2.07
N LYS A 738 -16.09 -7.40 -1.39
CA LYS A 738 -17.24 -6.51 -1.18
C LYS A 738 -16.92 -5.30 -0.29
N SER A 739 -15.81 -5.32 0.46
CA SER A 739 -15.36 -4.20 1.29
C SER A 739 -14.69 -3.05 0.51
N SER A 740 -14.41 -3.23 -0.79
CA SER A 740 -13.78 -2.17 -1.61
C SER A 740 -14.60 -0.87 -1.71
N THR A 741 -15.92 -0.94 -1.50
CA THR A 741 -16.80 0.23 -1.34
C THR A 741 -16.85 0.81 0.09
N GLU A 742 -16.45 0.06 1.12
CA GLU A 742 -16.53 0.52 2.52
C GLU A 742 -15.41 1.48 2.89
N PHE A 743 -14.23 1.33 2.30
CA PHE A 743 -13.10 2.24 2.52
C PHE A 743 -13.44 3.70 2.20
N SER A 744 -14.36 3.97 1.26
CA SER A 744 -14.74 5.32 0.82
C SER A 744 -15.28 6.25 1.92
N LEU A 745 -15.66 5.70 3.09
CA LEU A 745 -16.20 6.48 4.21
C LEU A 745 -15.16 6.88 5.29
N ILE A 746 -13.93 6.35 5.29
CA ILE A 746 -12.92 6.72 6.31
C ILE A 746 -12.21 8.00 5.88
N ASN A 747 -12.67 9.17 6.34
CA ASN A 747 -12.03 10.47 6.04
C ASN A 747 -10.76 10.72 6.89
N TRP A 748 -9.86 9.71 6.99
CA TRP A 748 -8.62 9.78 7.76
C TRP A 748 -7.49 10.39 6.93
N ARG A 749 -6.78 11.36 7.52
CA ARG A 749 -5.59 11.97 6.94
C ARG A 749 -4.46 11.97 7.97
N ARG A 750 -3.31 11.43 7.59
CA ARG A 750 -2.12 11.38 8.47
C ARG A 750 -1.68 12.78 8.87
N SER A 751 -1.31 12.96 10.14
CA SER A 751 -0.61 14.17 10.58
C SER A 751 0.78 14.27 9.92
N PRO A 752 1.15 15.41 9.30
CA PRO A 752 2.47 15.58 8.70
C PRO A 752 3.62 15.57 9.72
N PHE A 753 3.30 15.70 11.02
CA PHE A 753 4.25 15.64 12.13
C PHE A 753 4.17 14.31 12.91
N GLY A 754 3.31 13.37 12.49
CA GLY A 754 3.12 12.09 13.16
C GLY A 754 4.30 11.15 12.94
N LEU A 755 5.07 10.88 14.00
CA LEU A 755 6.20 9.94 13.99
C LEU A 755 5.78 8.48 14.14
N SER A 756 4.58 8.20 14.67
CA SER A 756 4.07 6.84 14.91
C SER A 756 4.07 5.97 13.64
N LEU A 757 4.30 4.67 13.84
CA LEU A 757 4.30 3.64 12.81
C LEU A 757 2.88 3.15 12.49
N VAL A 758 1.96 3.24 13.45
CA VAL A 758 0.53 2.92 13.35
C VAL A 758 -0.29 4.12 13.86
N ASP A 759 -1.47 4.37 13.29
CA ASP A 759 -2.30 5.53 13.65
C ASP A 759 -3.56 5.08 14.41
N PHE A 760 -3.61 5.38 15.71
CA PHE A 760 -4.73 4.99 16.58
C PHE A 760 -6.12 5.44 16.07
N LEU A 761 -6.22 6.57 15.35
CA LEU A 761 -7.51 7.05 14.85
C LEU A 761 -8.01 6.20 13.67
N LEU A 762 -7.08 5.74 12.82
CA LEU A 762 -7.36 4.80 11.75
C LEU A 762 -7.77 3.44 12.32
N GLU A 763 -7.01 2.94 13.30
CA GLU A 763 -7.28 1.67 13.98
C GLU A 763 -8.62 1.66 14.73
N ALA A 764 -8.92 2.74 15.46
CA ALA A 764 -10.21 2.89 16.11
C ALA A 764 -11.38 2.83 15.10
N ALA A 765 -11.25 3.46 13.93
CA ALA A 765 -12.26 3.41 12.88
C ALA A 765 -12.40 2.01 12.25
N LEU A 766 -11.28 1.35 11.92
CA LEU A 766 -11.27 0.02 11.31
C LEU A 766 -11.82 -1.04 12.27
N HIS A 767 -11.32 -1.10 13.52
CA HIS A 767 -11.85 -2.02 14.53
C HIS A 767 -13.31 -1.73 14.91
N ALA A 768 -13.75 -0.46 14.96
CA ALA A 768 -15.14 -0.14 15.27
C ALA A 768 -16.13 -0.65 14.21
N ARG A 769 -15.74 -0.72 12.93
CA ARG A 769 -16.56 -1.30 11.85
C ARG A 769 -16.78 -2.80 12.05
N GLN A 770 -15.70 -3.55 12.16
CA GLN A 770 -15.75 -5.01 12.30
C GLN A 770 -16.20 -5.50 13.68
N TYR A 771 -16.30 -4.62 14.68
CA TYR A 771 -16.68 -4.99 16.05
C TYR A 771 -18.00 -5.77 16.12
N SER A 772 -18.99 -5.41 15.29
CA SER A 772 -20.30 -6.07 15.31
C SER A 772 -20.25 -7.50 14.74
N ASP A 773 -19.43 -7.73 13.71
CA ASP A 773 -19.31 -9.04 13.06
C ASP A 773 -18.37 -9.97 13.85
N LEU A 774 -17.28 -9.44 14.42
CA LEU A 774 -16.44 -10.16 15.38
C LEU A 774 -17.23 -10.54 16.64
N SER A 775 -18.15 -9.69 17.11
CA SER A 775 -18.99 -10.03 18.26
C SER A 775 -19.88 -11.26 18.01
N ARG A 776 -20.35 -11.47 16.77
CA ARG A 776 -21.10 -12.69 16.37
C ARG A 776 -20.23 -13.95 16.24
N LEU A 777 -18.91 -13.86 16.37
CA LEU A 777 -18.00 -15.01 16.40
C LEU A 777 -17.57 -15.43 17.82
N ARG A 778 -17.91 -14.59 18.80
CA ARG A 778 -17.70 -14.81 20.23
C ARG A 778 -18.96 -15.32 20.95
N GLU A 779 -20.12 -15.00 20.38
CA GLU A 779 -21.45 -15.54 20.74
C GLU A 779 -21.73 -16.85 19.99
#